data_AF-A0A0B7FEU9-F1
#
_entry.id   AF-A0A0B7FEU9-F1
#
_cell.length_a   1.000
_cell.length_b   1.000
_cell.length_c   1.000
_cell.angle_alpha   90.00
_cell.angle_beta   90.00
_cell.angle_gamma   90.00
#
_symmetry.space_group_name_H-M   'P 1'
#
loop_
_entity.id
_entity.type
_entity.pdbx_description
1 polymer ?
#
loop_
_entity_poly.entity_id
_entity_poly.type
_entity_poly.pdbx_seq_one_letter_code
_entity_poly.pdbx_strand_id
1 'polypeptide(L)'
;MVLFTSSVLVWAGYVAAQASSGTFNVLSYNVAGLPELLSSGNPATNTPLLAPKLAPYGIVNVQEDFNYHAALYAGDKHAYRTATSGGVPFGSGLNTLSNYPFIDLQRITWSKCASGSGDCLTPKGFTLLRARLDTGVYVDIYNLHTDAGSESADITARNANIAQVISYINTNSVGNAVVVYGDTNARYTRTGDGIRQFTSAGFTDAWVQLIRGSSGAPAEGSSALVCPDNGVGVTNTCETVDKILYRSGPALTLTATRFNNENSAFLNSTGFPLSDHYPITTAFSYSLSTSRRLTDLVGGSGGTWFSDLVSLPSGTPTLTSITLSGANRFDYISLTLSTGTTLKHGGTGGTPTSLTLSSGERITSLRVDTGSYNGNTRVFYVGIGTSSAQELPHVSSECDLSKPYCERCLKSGFLCLGYGSGAPPSDHRPHSGASNPSRLRPIIPAVPARELSSQAPSTVSAGLFEEFQDLNSVDTHHDHGSGSPALVAGSHEPERSMPEANEPLATVAPSADFNSLWPQEQSRLTAYRPLPAHRFLNTPRLLDLATGIKSVMGIVHVLQGTIPPCLRTTQAIKDDQFARIVYEYRIVRCNLWFMDPPAAIRDCLVARLSISKTMMLAMYLGIQLFQAISQDHCGTAVQRYIGWVDKLENHFATDFGTNPPMTETADLILAQLELAYLKFTTVDIVSGYIILRKALPRFLRLVAADKSLYMEYPDGSLVVSFTRALSSPKHELERFIIYDTATSFILGVPPLVEYGYNNDSRCVSHGFEWIHGIPFALIEVISQINSWRAGSRAPPLDNWQILERHILAWQPQLTPSDGVESATGCVARLAVQESWRHVVLIYLYMGMCEVSSHDSRVQASIRQIAQLGETVADLPIGIHMFTHCVMAGMAARLEKHRVLIRERLLSFKGTRVWLFRGPQFSQVLEHLWRGVGAGGAPVTWDDYVRSRCAVIPL
;
A
#
# COMPACT_ATOMS: atom_id res chain seq x y z
N MET A 1 46.17 69.26 1.97
CA MET A 1 45.95 67.95 1.33
C MET A 1 46.24 66.93 2.42
N VAL A 2 45.28 66.24 3.04
CA VAL A 2 44.22 65.38 2.49
C VAL A 2 43.01 65.39 3.43
N LEU A 3 41.82 65.57 2.84
CA LEU A 3 40.51 65.19 3.38
C LEU A 3 40.36 63.67 3.23
N PHE A 4 39.83 62.95 4.24
CA PHE A 4 38.79 61.95 4.00
C PHE A 4 37.96 61.73 5.26
N THR A 5 36.66 61.79 5.05
CA THR A 5 35.52 61.76 5.95
C THR A 5 35.23 60.36 6.47
N SER A 6 34.87 60.27 7.76
CA SER A 6 34.26 59.09 8.37
C SER A 6 32.83 58.90 7.85
N SER A 7 32.58 57.85 7.08
CA SER A 7 31.23 57.40 6.75
C SER A 7 30.79 56.35 7.76
N VAL A 8 29.98 56.76 8.73
CA VAL A 8 29.14 55.86 9.52
C VAL A 8 28.11 55.28 8.56
N LEU A 9 28.28 54.01 8.18
CA LEU A 9 27.24 53.22 7.51
C LEU A 9 26.14 52.91 8.54
N VAL A 10 25.20 53.83 8.66
CA VAL A 10 23.87 53.53 9.20
C VAL A 10 23.26 52.51 8.24
N TRP A 11 23.18 51.25 8.65
CA TRP A 11 22.21 50.32 8.07
C TRP A 11 20.83 50.83 8.48
N ALA A 12 20.31 51.79 7.72
CA ALA A 12 18.88 52.01 7.64
C ALA A 12 18.35 50.73 6.97
N GLY A 13 17.96 49.75 7.79
CA GLY A 13 17.10 48.69 7.32
C GLY A 13 15.90 49.37 6.70
N TYR A 14 15.81 49.35 5.37
CA TYR A 14 14.59 49.65 4.67
C TYR A 14 13.56 48.67 5.21
N VAL A 15 12.78 49.08 6.20
CA VAL A 15 11.47 48.47 6.44
C VAL A 15 10.68 48.84 5.20
N ALA A 16 10.71 47.96 4.20
CA ALA A 16 9.90 48.11 3.01
C ALA A 16 8.47 48.37 3.51
N ALA A 17 7.90 49.53 3.16
CA ALA A 17 6.55 49.87 3.56
C ALA A 17 5.63 48.74 3.07
N GLN A 18 4.95 48.08 4.01
CA GLN A 18 4.01 46.99 3.70
C GLN A 18 2.99 47.51 2.68
N ALA A 19 2.87 46.84 1.53
CA ALA A 19 1.92 47.24 0.50
C ALA A 19 0.51 47.25 1.10
N SER A 20 -0.18 48.38 1.02
CA SER A 20 -1.53 48.53 1.61
C SER A 20 -2.60 47.72 0.87
N SER A 21 -2.27 47.22 -0.31
CA SER A 21 -3.12 46.41 -1.18
C SER A 21 -2.28 45.65 -2.20
N GLY A 22 -2.85 44.63 -2.81
CA GLY A 22 -2.22 43.87 -3.88
C GLY A 22 -3.22 42.97 -4.61
N THR A 23 -2.71 42.09 -5.47
CA THR A 23 -3.52 41.12 -6.22
C THR A 23 -2.87 39.75 -6.22
N PHE A 24 -3.69 38.72 -6.38
CA PHE A 24 -3.27 37.34 -6.63
C PHE A 24 -4.39 36.60 -7.36
N ASN A 25 -4.09 35.44 -7.94
CA ASN A 25 -5.10 34.59 -8.56
C ASN A 25 -4.94 33.13 -8.11
N VAL A 26 -6.05 32.40 -8.16
CA VAL A 26 -6.12 30.98 -7.79
C VAL A 26 -6.69 30.15 -8.93
N LEU A 27 -6.33 28.88 -8.99
CA LEU A 27 -6.92 27.89 -9.90
C LEU A 27 -7.35 26.64 -9.12
N SER A 28 -8.59 26.20 -9.32
CA SER A 28 -9.04 24.86 -8.94
C SER A 28 -9.00 23.96 -10.17
N TYR A 29 -8.39 22.78 -10.04
CA TYR A 29 -8.43 21.80 -11.12
C TYR A 29 -8.36 20.35 -10.61
N ASN A 30 -9.47 19.61 -10.73
CA ASN A 30 -9.40 18.15 -10.65
C ASN A 30 -8.68 17.62 -11.90
N VAL A 31 -7.53 16.96 -11.71
CA VAL A 31 -6.62 16.55 -12.80
C VAL A 31 -6.82 15.11 -13.25
N ALA A 32 -7.86 14.41 -12.76
CA ALA A 32 -8.20 13.04 -13.11
C ALA A 32 -7.04 12.04 -12.96
N GLY A 33 -6.13 12.27 -12.01
CA GLY A 33 -4.86 11.55 -11.85
C GLY A 33 -4.97 10.22 -11.08
N LEU A 34 -6.15 9.61 -11.05
CA LEU A 34 -6.35 8.20 -10.67
C LEU A 34 -5.55 7.27 -11.59
N PRO A 35 -5.24 6.01 -11.18
CA PRO A 35 -4.71 5.01 -12.11
C PRO A 35 -5.52 4.97 -13.41
N GLU A 36 -4.88 4.84 -14.58
CA GLU A 36 -5.54 4.99 -15.90
C GLU A 36 -6.88 4.24 -16.01
N LEU A 37 -6.93 3.00 -15.51
CA LEU A 37 -8.12 2.14 -15.56
C LEU A 37 -9.26 2.55 -14.61
N LEU A 38 -8.99 3.47 -13.68
CA LEU A 38 -9.96 4.07 -12.76
C LEU A 38 -10.26 5.52 -13.08
N SER A 39 -9.45 6.15 -13.93
CA SER A 39 -9.68 7.51 -14.39
C SER A 39 -10.78 7.51 -15.44
N SER A 40 -11.67 8.49 -15.34
CA SER A 40 -12.61 8.90 -16.40
C SER A 40 -11.89 9.62 -17.56
N GLY A 41 -10.63 10.02 -17.36
CA GLY A 41 -9.77 10.66 -18.35
C GLY A 41 -8.64 9.75 -18.84
N ASN A 42 -7.60 10.37 -19.43
CA ASN A 42 -6.38 9.66 -19.89
C ASN A 42 -5.13 10.26 -19.22
N PRO A 43 -4.96 10.14 -17.89
CA PRO A 43 -3.97 10.91 -17.14
C PRO A 43 -2.52 10.63 -17.54
N ALA A 44 -2.17 9.41 -18.00
CA ALA A 44 -0.83 9.13 -18.52
C ALA A 44 -0.43 10.06 -19.68
N THR A 45 -1.39 10.38 -20.54
CA THR A 45 -1.18 11.27 -21.69
C THR A 45 -1.42 12.73 -21.31
N ASN A 46 -2.46 13.00 -20.52
CA ASN A 46 -2.94 14.35 -20.27
C ASN A 46 -2.16 15.08 -19.18
N THR A 47 -1.70 14.39 -18.12
CA THR A 47 -0.98 15.04 -17.01
C THR A 47 0.29 15.78 -17.49
N PRO A 48 1.15 15.20 -18.35
CA PRO A 48 2.29 15.93 -18.93
C PRO A 48 1.91 17.16 -19.76
N LEU A 49 0.74 17.14 -20.43
CA LEU A 49 0.26 18.24 -21.26
C LEU A 49 -0.36 19.38 -20.44
N LEU A 50 -1.06 19.05 -19.35
CA LEU A 50 -1.70 20.03 -18.48
C LEU A 50 -0.73 20.69 -17.50
N ALA A 51 0.29 19.95 -17.03
CA ALA A 51 1.26 20.45 -16.04
C ALA A 51 1.88 21.83 -16.38
N PRO A 52 2.46 22.05 -17.59
CA PRO A 52 3.04 23.35 -17.93
C PRO A 52 2.00 24.47 -18.07
N LYS A 53 0.71 24.14 -18.28
CA LYS A 53 -0.38 25.12 -18.42
C LYS A 53 -0.80 25.73 -17.08
N LEU A 54 -0.32 25.21 -15.94
CA LEU A 54 -0.59 25.75 -14.62
C LEU A 54 0.21 27.03 -14.30
N ALA A 55 1.29 27.31 -15.03
CA ALA A 55 2.21 28.41 -14.75
C ALA A 55 1.59 29.82 -14.60
N PRO A 56 0.49 30.20 -15.30
CA PRO A 56 -0.09 31.55 -15.17
C PRO A 56 -0.82 31.85 -13.85
N TYR A 57 -1.04 30.84 -12.99
CA TYR A 57 -1.86 30.98 -11.78
C TYR A 57 -0.98 31.05 -10.54
N GLY A 58 -1.36 31.87 -9.56
CA GLY A 58 -0.53 32.15 -8.38
C GLY A 58 -0.56 31.05 -7.33
N ILE A 59 -1.74 30.50 -7.07
CA ILE A 59 -1.96 29.37 -6.14
C ILE A 59 -2.92 28.37 -6.78
N VAL A 60 -2.43 27.19 -7.12
CA VAL A 60 -3.17 26.12 -7.79
C VAL A 60 -3.47 25.01 -6.80
N ASN A 61 -4.75 24.73 -6.58
CA ASN A 61 -5.20 23.54 -5.87
C ASN A 61 -5.60 22.49 -6.90
N VAL A 62 -4.89 21.36 -6.87
CA VAL A 62 -5.26 20.18 -7.68
C VAL A 62 -5.97 19.13 -6.82
N GLN A 63 -6.99 18.51 -7.41
CA GLN A 63 -7.69 17.33 -6.89
C GLN A 63 -7.40 16.12 -7.78
N GLU A 64 -7.58 14.91 -7.23
CA GLU A 64 -7.21 13.64 -7.88
C GLU A 64 -5.75 13.53 -8.35
N ASP A 65 -4.84 14.29 -7.77
CA ASP A 65 -3.41 14.14 -8.03
C ASP A 65 -2.84 12.95 -7.25
N PHE A 66 -3.14 11.73 -7.71
CA PHE A 66 -2.74 10.46 -7.11
C PHE A 66 -1.49 9.86 -7.78
N ASN A 67 -1.68 9.07 -8.84
CA ASN A 67 -0.64 8.18 -9.39
C ASN A 67 0.26 8.88 -10.42
N TYR A 68 -0.15 10.06 -10.92
CA TYR A 68 0.60 10.83 -11.93
C TYR A 68 1.29 12.08 -11.37
N HIS A 69 1.40 12.20 -10.05
CA HIS A 69 2.02 13.33 -9.35
C HIS A 69 3.45 13.66 -9.84
N ALA A 70 4.27 12.63 -10.09
CA ALA A 70 5.63 12.84 -10.59
C ALA A 70 5.63 13.51 -11.98
N ALA A 71 4.71 13.11 -12.86
CA ALA A 71 4.56 13.72 -14.18
C ALA A 71 4.05 15.16 -14.07
N LEU A 72 3.08 15.41 -13.18
CA LEU A 72 2.59 16.76 -12.89
C LEU A 72 3.74 17.67 -12.43
N TYR A 73 4.57 17.20 -11.51
CA TYR A 73 5.66 18.00 -10.91
C TYR A 73 6.86 18.18 -11.83
N ALA A 74 7.06 17.26 -12.78
CA ALA A 74 8.08 17.39 -13.81
C ALA A 74 7.77 18.57 -14.77
N GLY A 75 6.49 18.73 -15.13
CA GLY A 75 6.02 19.79 -16.02
C GLY A 75 5.77 21.14 -15.34
N ASP A 76 5.49 21.14 -14.03
CA ASP A 76 5.24 22.36 -13.26
C ASP A 76 6.53 23.13 -12.89
N LYS A 77 6.43 24.45 -12.66
CA LYS A 77 7.53 25.34 -12.23
C LYS A 77 7.24 26.27 -11.03
N HIS A 78 6.13 26.10 -10.32
CA HIS A 78 5.86 26.87 -9.09
C HIS A 78 6.93 26.63 -8.03
N ALA A 79 7.35 27.70 -7.34
CA ALA A 79 8.45 27.68 -6.39
C ALA A 79 8.14 26.90 -5.10
N TYR A 80 6.87 26.87 -4.68
CA TYR A 80 6.43 26.21 -3.45
C TYR A 80 5.38 25.16 -3.78
N ARG A 81 5.60 23.93 -3.30
CA ARG A 81 4.76 22.77 -3.62
C ARG A 81 4.58 21.88 -2.42
N THR A 82 3.38 21.36 -2.25
CA THR A 82 3.11 20.39 -1.18
C THR A 82 3.68 19.03 -1.55
N ALA A 83 4.26 18.29 -0.61
CA ALA A 83 4.58 16.89 -0.85
C ALA A 83 3.29 16.06 -1.05
N THR A 84 3.33 15.09 -1.98
CA THR A 84 2.23 14.14 -2.17
C THR A 84 1.96 13.30 -0.91
N SER A 85 0.70 12.96 -0.67
CA SER A 85 0.27 11.97 0.33
C SER A 85 0.32 10.52 -0.19
N GLY A 86 0.70 10.31 -1.46
CA GLY A 86 0.79 8.99 -2.11
C GLY A 86 -0.24 8.80 -3.22
N GLY A 87 -0.15 7.68 -3.93
CA GLY A 87 -1.16 7.24 -4.90
C GLY A 87 -2.35 6.55 -4.22
N VAL A 88 -3.34 6.12 -5.00
CA VAL A 88 -4.44 5.29 -4.50
C VAL A 88 -3.87 3.96 -3.96
N PRO A 89 -4.29 3.46 -2.79
CA PRO A 89 -5.39 3.95 -1.92
C PRO A 89 -4.93 4.82 -0.72
N PHE A 90 -3.69 5.31 -0.69
CA PHE A 90 -3.15 6.04 0.47
C PHE A 90 -3.26 7.55 0.36
N GLY A 91 -3.27 8.05 -0.87
CA GLY A 91 -3.28 9.47 -1.16
C GLY A 91 -4.62 10.09 -0.82
N SER A 92 -4.58 11.37 -0.47
CA SER A 92 -5.78 12.22 -0.50
C SER A 92 -6.08 12.73 -1.91
N GLY A 93 -5.09 12.69 -2.82
CA GLY A 93 -5.19 13.29 -4.15
C GLY A 93 -5.21 14.82 -4.13
N LEU A 94 -4.86 15.45 -3.00
CA LEU A 94 -4.92 16.89 -2.79
C LEU A 94 -3.53 17.48 -2.66
N ASN A 95 -3.15 18.30 -3.63
CA ASN A 95 -1.87 19.01 -3.61
C ASN A 95 -2.06 20.49 -4.00
N THR A 96 -1.13 21.32 -3.54
CA THR A 96 -1.10 22.75 -3.88
C THR A 96 0.25 23.12 -4.47
N LEU A 97 0.22 23.89 -5.55
CA LEU A 97 1.36 24.51 -6.21
C LEU A 97 1.22 26.02 -6.09
N SER A 98 2.27 26.74 -5.71
CA SER A 98 2.17 28.15 -5.35
C SER A 98 3.43 28.94 -5.73
N ASN A 99 3.22 30.15 -6.24
CA ASN A 99 4.27 31.16 -6.40
C ASN A 99 4.60 31.87 -5.09
N TYR A 100 3.73 31.74 -4.08
CA TYR A 100 3.88 32.34 -2.76
C TYR A 100 4.33 31.30 -1.73
N PRO A 101 5.25 31.65 -0.81
CA PRO A 101 5.61 30.76 0.28
C PRO A 101 4.39 30.47 1.15
N PHE A 102 4.32 29.26 1.67
CA PHE A 102 3.27 28.87 2.59
C PHE A 102 3.81 28.07 3.77
N ILE A 103 3.04 28.04 4.85
CA ILE A 103 3.34 27.31 6.08
C ILE A 103 2.13 26.45 6.50
N ASP A 104 2.36 25.59 7.50
CA ASP A 104 1.32 24.85 8.23
C ASP A 104 0.41 23.99 7.34
N LEU A 105 0.99 23.21 6.42
CA LEU A 105 0.24 22.24 5.64
C LEU A 105 -0.40 21.18 6.55
N GLN A 106 -1.74 21.14 6.59
CA GLN A 106 -2.53 20.11 7.28
C GLN A 106 -3.33 19.30 6.26
N ARG A 107 -3.52 18.00 6.53
CA ARG A 107 -4.36 17.09 5.73
C ARG A 107 -5.40 16.46 6.64
N ILE A 108 -6.68 16.64 6.33
CA ILE A 108 -7.79 16.19 7.15
C ILE A 108 -8.67 15.28 6.31
N THR A 109 -8.72 14.00 6.68
CA THR A 109 -9.59 12.99 6.07
C THR A 109 -11.04 13.23 6.46
N TRP A 110 -11.96 12.91 5.55
CA TRP A 110 -13.39 12.94 5.84
C TRP A 110 -13.78 11.99 6.98
N SER A 111 -14.60 12.47 7.92
CA SER A 111 -15.17 11.61 8.96
C SER A 111 -16.35 10.78 8.46
N LYS A 112 -16.90 11.12 7.30
CA LYS A 112 -18.02 10.44 6.64
C LYS A 112 -17.80 10.41 5.13
N CYS A 113 -18.01 9.26 4.53
CA CYS A 113 -17.91 9.01 3.09
C CYS A 113 -19.01 8.02 2.67
N ALA A 114 -19.33 7.97 1.38
CA ALA A 114 -20.13 6.91 0.78
C ALA A 114 -19.23 5.97 -0.05
N SER A 115 -19.53 4.67 -0.04
CA SER A 115 -18.74 3.68 -0.79
C SER A 115 -19.16 3.53 -2.25
N GLY A 116 -20.25 4.19 -2.67
CA GLY A 116 -20.84 4.03 -4.00
C GLY A 116 -19.90 4.44 -5.14
N SER A 117 -19.27 5.61 -5.00
CA SER A 117 -18.28 6.15 -5.92
C SER A 117 -16.82 5.85 -5.50
N GLY A 118 -16.62 4.99 -4.50
CA GLY A 118 -15.29 4.61 -4.01
C GLY A 118 -14.62 5.64 -3.09
N ASP A 119 -15.32 6.70 -2.66
CA ASP A 119 -14.77 7.78 -1.83
C ASP A 119 -14.25 7.32 -0.46
N CYS A 120 -14.77 6.21 0.07
CA CYS A 120 -14.29 5.60 1.31
C CYS A 120 -12.98 4.81 1.18
N LEU A 121 -12.49 4.57 -0.03
CA LEU A 121 -11.41 3.62 -0.27
C LEU A 121 -10.02 4.25 -0.29
N THR A 122 -9.97 5.58 -0.30
CA THR A 122 -8.76 6.39 -0.20
C THR A 122 -9.05 7.53 0.77
N PRO A 123 -8.06 8.10 1.48
CA PRO A 123 -8.31 9.15 2.46
C PRO A 123 -8.61 10.51 1.80
N LYS A 124 -9.73 10.60 1.08
CA LYS A 124 -10.28 11.87 0.59
C LYS A 124 -10.57 12.81 1.76
N GLY A 125 -10.50 14.11 1.50
CA GLY A 125 -10.48 15.09 2.56
C GLY A 125 -10.37 16.54 2.08
N PHE A 126 -9.77 17.35 2.94
CA PHE A 126 -9.32 18.69 2.60
C PHE A 126 -7.94 18.98 3.20
N THR A 127 -7.28 20.01 2.68
CA THR A 127 -6.02 20.51 3.21
C THR A 127 -6.16 21.97 3.62
N LEU A 128 -5.43 22.39 4.66
CA LEU A 128 -5.20 23.80 4.99
C LEU A 128 -3.72 24.11 4.75
N LEU A 129 -3.44 25.25 4.15
CA LEU A 129 -2.14 25.91 4.21
C LEU A 129 -2.31 27.43 4.33
N ARG A 130 -1.29 28.10 4.85
CA ARG A 130 -1.26 29.57 4.96
C ARG A 130 -0.33 30.18 3.94
N ALA A 131 -0.88 30.78 2.90
CA ALA A 131 -0.10 31.46 1.86
C ALA A 131 0.27 32.87 2.32
N ARG A 132 1.56 33.21 2.23
CA ARG A 132 2.10 34.54 2.50
C ARG A 132 2.18 35.33 1.19
N LEU A 133 1.23 36.22 0.96
CA LEU A 133 1.16 37.04 -0.25
C LEU A 133 2.21 38.15 -0.26
N ASP A 134 2.45 38.74 0.90
CA ASP A 134 3.48 39.73 1.19
C ASP A 134 3.81 39.67 2.70
N THR A 135 4.76 40.47 3.16
CA THR A 135 5.12 40.63 4.57
C THR A 135 3.89 40.96 5.40
N GLY A 136 3.56 40.10 6.36
CA GLY A 136 2.37 40.28 7.21
C GLY A 136 1.02 40.10 6.51
N VAL A 137 0.99 39.64 5.25
CA VAL A 137 -0.24 39.44 4.48
C VAL A 137 -0.45 37.96 4.22
N TYR A 138 -1.40 37.36 4.95
CA TYR A 138 -1.68 35.93 4.90
C TYR A 138 -3.12 35.66 4.49
N VAL A 139 -3.29 34.61 3.70
CA VAL A 139 -4.60 34.04 3.34
C VAL A 139 -4.57 32.54 3.61
N ASP A 140 -5.63 32.06 4.26
CA ASP A 140 -5.80 30.64 4.54
C ASP A 140 -6.43 29.97 3.32
N ILE A 141 -5.72 29.01 2.75
CA ILE A 141 -6.10 28.31 1.52
C ILE A 141 -6.57 26.91 1.87
N TYR A 142 -7.80 26.61 1.49
CA TYR A 142 -8.40 25.28 1.64
C TYR A 142 -8.57 24.62 0.28
N ASN A 143 -7.94 23.46 0.11
CA ASN A 143 -8.15 22.54 -1.03
C ASN A 143 -9.07 21.41 -0.57
N LEU A 144 -10.12 21.07 -1.30
CA LEU A 144 -11.02 19.97 -0.92
C LEU A 144 -11.48 19.15 -2.12
N HIS A 145 -11.82 17.90 -1.85
CA HIS A 145 -12.53 17.01 -2.78
C HIS A 145 -13.57 16.21 -1.98
N THR A 146 -14.83 16.65 -2.00
CA THR A 146 -15.92 15.98 -1.26
C THR A 146 -16.47 14.77 -2.00
N ASP A 147 -17.24 13.96 -1.29
CA ASP A 147 -17.92 12.76 -1.80
C ASP A 147 -18.58 12.95 -3.18
N ALA A 148 -18.27 12.05 -4.11
CA ALA A 148 -18.76 12.08 -5.49
C ALA A 148 -20.09 11.34 -5.63
N GLY A 149 -20.76 11.48 -6.78
CA GLY A 149 -22.04 10.81 -7.04
C GLY A 149 -23.27 11.59 -6.61
N SER A 150 -24.43 11.04 -6.93
CA SER A 150 -25.75 11.68 -6.80
C SER A 150 -26.76 10.85 -6.02
N GLU A 151 -26.35 9.72 -5.45
CA GLU A 151 -27.21 8.93 -4.58
C GLU A 151 -27.43 9.62 -3.24
N SER A 152 -28.47 9.21 -2.52
CA SER A 152 -28.82 9.81 -1.21
C SER A 152 -27.69 9.71 -0.17
N ALA A 153 -26.93 8.61 -0.20
CA ALA A 153 -25.77 8.41 0.66
C ALA A 153 -24.64 9.41 0.33
N ASP A 154 -24.37 9.62 -0.95
CA ASP A 154 -23.36 10.54 -1.46
C ASP A 154 -23.67 11.98 -1.05
N ILE A 155 -24.91 12.44 -1.28
CA ILE A 155 -25.38 13.77 -0.88
C ILE A 155 -25.25 13.95 0.64
N THR A 156 -25.60 12.93 1.42
CA THR A 156 -25.48 12.98 2.88
C THR A 156 -24.03 13.07 3.33
N ALA A 157 -23.12 12.31 2.71
CA ALA A 157 -21.69 12.36 3.00
C ALA A 157 -21.08 13.70 2.60
N ARG A 158 -21.34 14.17 1.38
CA ARG A 158 -20.90 15.48 0.87
C ARG A 158 -21.34 16.65 1.76
N ASN A 159 -22.58 16.63 2.25
CA ASN A 159 -23.07 17.65 3.18
C ASN A 159 -22.33 17.63 4.51
N ALA A 160 -21.99 16.44 5.03
CA ALA A 160 -21.17 16.29 6.22
C ALA A 160 -19.72 16.75 5.97
N ASN A 161 -19.16 16.52 4.78
CA ASN A 161 -17.83 17.01 4.40
C ASN A 161 -17.77 18.54 4.42
N ILE A 162 -18.74 19.21 3.79
CA ILE A 162 -18.83 20.68 3.78
C ILE A 162 -18.95 21.23 5.22
N ALA A 163 -19.80 20.62 6.05
CA ALA A 163 -19.93 21.00 7.46
C ALA A 163 -18.61 20.82 8.24
N GLN A 164 -17.87 19.74 7.96
CA GLN A 164 -16.56 19.48 8.57
C GLN A 164 -15.55 20.57 8.19
N VAL A 165 -15.50 21.00 6.92
CA VAL A 165 -14.63 22.11 6.47
C VAL A 165 -14.98 23.41 7.20
N ILE A 166 -16.27 23.77 7.26
CA ILE A 166 -16.73 25.00 7.94
C ILE A 166 -16.37 24.98 9.42
N SER A 167 -16.62 23.86 10.10
CA SER A 167 -16.25 23.67 11.52
C SER A 167 -14.74 23.83 11.73
N TYR A 168 -13.94 23.25 10.83
CA TYR A 168 -12.49 23.35 10.90
C TYR A 168 -12.00 24.78 10.66
N ILE A 169 -12.59 25.53 9.73
CA ILE A 169 -12.32 26.96 9.49
C ILE A 169 -12.65 27.79 10.73
N ASN A 170 -13.78 27.54 11.37
CA ASN A 170 -14.21 28.26 12.57
C ASN A 170 -13.29 28.02 13.78
N THR A 171 -12.47 26.97 13.74
CA THR A 171 -11.50 26.67 14.79
C THR A 171 -10.09 27.13 14.42
N ASN A 172 -9.68 26.92 13.17
CA ASN A 172 -8.28 27.04 12.75
C ASN A 172 -7.98 28.27 11.90
N SER A 173 -8.98 29.06 11.53
CA SER A 173 -8.89 30.22 10.64
C SER A 173 -9.73 31.40 11.17
N VAL A 174 -9.84 31.50 12.50
CA VAL A 174 -10.57 32.56 13.20
C VAL A 174 -9.96 33.92 12.88
N GLY A 175 -10.76 34.86 12.34
CA GLY A 175 -10.30 36.20 12.01
C GLY A 175 -9.39 36.31 10.79
N ASN A 176 -8.89 35.21 10.24
CA ASN A 176 -8.14 35.25 8.99
C ASN A 176 -9.07 35.34 7.78
N ALA A 177 -8.54 35.94 6.71
CA ALA A 177 -9.16 35.82 5.39
C ALA A 177 -8.93 34.41 4.85
N VAL A 178 -9.96 33.87 4.19
CA VAL A 178 -10.00 32.47 3.77
C VAL A 178 -10.45 32.38 2.32
N VAL A 179 -9.80 31.52 1.54
CA VAL A 179 -10.29 31.06 0.24
C VAL A 179 -10.41 29.54 0.27
N VAL A 180 -11.61 29.04 0.04
CA VAL A 180 -11.96 27.61 0.00
C VAL A 180 -12.30 27.26 -1.44
N TYR A 181 -11.54 26.36 -2.04
CA TYR A 181 -11.75 25.98 -3.43
C TYR A 181 -11.24 24.60 -3.76
N GLY A 182 -11.93 23.95 -4.67
CA GLY A 182 -11.73 22.55 -5.02
C GLY A 182 -12.96 21.99 -5.71
N ASP A 183 -12.92 20.68 -5.93
CA ASP A 183 -14.07 19.91 -6.37
C ASP A 183 -15.01 19.68 -5.19
N THR A 184 -16.11 20.44 -5.15
CA THR A 184 -17.10 20.30 -4.08
C THR A 184 -18.16 19.25 -4.41
N ASN A 185 -18.07 18.58 -5.57
CA ASN A 185 -19.08 17.67 -6.13
C ASN A 185 -20.54 18.18 -6.07
N ALA A 186 -20.73 19.49 -5.83
CA ALA A 186 -22.00 20.07 -5.41
C ALA A 186 -22.46 21.14 -6.39
N ARG A 187 -23.77 21.19 -6.64
CA ARG A 187 -24.42 22.19 -7.48
C ARG A 187 -25.50 22.92 -6.70
N TYR A 188 -25.66 24.22 -6.93
CA TYR A 188 -26.77 25.00 -6.38
C TYR A 188 -28.13 24.52 -6.89
N THR A 189 -28.18 24.01 -8.14
CA THR A 189 -29.40 23.50 -8.75
C THR A 189 -29.80 22.12 -8.25
N ARG A 190 -28.85 21.29 -7.75
CA ARG A 190 -29.15 19.91 -7.36
C ARG A 190 -29.83 19.88 -5.99
N THR A 191 -30.96 19.19 -5.91
CA THR A 191 -31.67 18.99 -4.65
C THR A 191 -30.81 18.24 -3.64
N GLY A 192 -30.79 18.74 -2.40
CA GLY A 192 -30.06 18.18 -1.28
C GLY A 192 -28.60 18.60 -1.17
N ASP A 193 -27.97 19.17 -2.21
CA ASP A 193 -26.57 19.59 -2.15
C ASP A 193 -26.37 20.79 -1.21
N GLY A 194 -25.48 20.63 -0.25
CA GLY A 194 -25.27 21.55 0.86
C GLY A 194 -24.35 22.73 0.58
N ILE A 195 -24.12 23.12 -0.68
CA ILE A 195 -23.19 24.21 -1.02
C ILE A 195 -23.56 25.55 -0.34
N ARG A 196 -24.86 25.78 -0.11
CA ARG A 196 -25.38 26.97 0.60
C ARG A 196 -24.89 27.08 2.05
N GLN A 197 -24.40 26.00 2.66
CA GLN A 197 -23.81 26.05 4.00
C GLN A 197 -22.66 27.05 4.09
N PHE A 198 -21.84 27.18 3.04
CA PHE A 198 -20.77 28.18 3.00
C PHE A 198 -21.31 29.61 3.02
N THR A 199 -22.34 29.90 2.22
CA THR A 199 -22.98 31.23 2.23
C THR A 199 -23.62 31.55 3.57
N SER A 200 -24.25 30.56 4.23
CA SER A 200 -24.74 30.70 5.61
C SER A 200 -23.62 30.94 6.63
N ALA A 201 -22.41 30.44 6.35
CA ALA A 201 -21.20 30.69 7.14
C ALA A 201 -20.45 31.99 6.77
N GLY A 202 -21.05 32.85 5.93
CA GLY A 202 -20.50 34.16 5.58
C GLY A 202 -19.49 34.15 4.43
N PHE A 203 -19.40 33.06 3.66
CA PHE A 203 -18.59 33.01 2.44
C PHE A 203 -19.35 33.56 1.24
N THR A 204 -18.60 34.16 0.31
CA THR A 204 -19.08 34.57 -1.01
C THR A 204 -18.55 33.59 -2.05
N ASP A 205 -19.43 33.08 -2.92
CA ASP A 205 -19.03 32.31 -4.10
C ASP A 205 -18.69 33.27 -5.25
N ALA A 206 -17.49 33.17 -5.80
CA ALA A 206 -16.99 34.07 -6.84
C ALA A 206 -17.77 33.96 -8.17
N TRP A 207 -18.24 32.76 -8.53
CA TRP A 207 -19.07 32.54 -9.72
C TRP A 207 -20.45 33.19 -9.55
N VAL A 208 -21.07 32.98 -8.39
CA VAL A 208 -22.36 33.62 -8.07
C VAL A 208 -22.20 35.14 -8.10
N GLN A 209 -21.17 35.68 -7.47
CA GLN A 209 -20.96 37.12 -7.40
C GLN A 209 -20.68 37.74 -8.76
N LEU A 210 -19.74 37.19 -9.54
CA LEU A 210 -19.21 37.84 -10.74
C LEU A 210 -19.97 37.47 -12.01
N ILE A 211 -20.52 36.26 -12.11
CA ILE A 211 -21.19 35.78 -13.31
C ILE A 211 -22.71 35.85 -13.20
N ARG A 212 -23.27 35.43 -12.06
CA ARG A 212 -24.72 35.52 -11.84
C ARG A 212 -25.15 36.92 -11.41
N GLY A 213 -24.30 37.63 -10.67
CA GLY A 213 -24.53 39.00 -10.24
C GLY A 213 -25.88 39.15 -9.53
N SER A 214 -26.72 40.06 -10.02
CA SER A 214 -28.06 40.32 -9.46
C SER A 214 -29.03 39.12 -9.55
N SER A 215 -28.77 38.15 -10.42
CA SER A 215 -29.57 36.91 -10.50
C SER A 215 -29.36 35.99 -9.29
N GLY A 216 -28.25 36.18 -8.55
CA GLY A 216 -27.93 35.38 -7.37
C GLY A 216 -27.67 33.90 -7.66
N ALA A 217 -27.52 33.14 -6.58
CA ALA A 217 -27.34 31.69 -6.63
C ALA A 217 -28.61 31.04 -7.21
N PRO A 218 -28.49 30.04 -8.12
CA PRO A 218 -29.64 29.30 -8.63
C PRO A 218 -30.50 28.72 -7.50
N ALA A 219 -31.81 28.58 -7.74
CA ALA A 219 -32.72 27.94 -6.79
C ALA A 219 -32.48 26.43 -6.74
N GLU A 220 -32.64 25.83 -5.57
CA GLU A 220 -32.54 24.39 -5.41
C GLU A 220 -33.65 23.67 -6.20
N GLY A 221 -33.32 22.57 -6.87
CA GLY A 221 -34.25 21.84 -7.71
C GLY A 221 -34.62 22.53 -9.03
N SER A 222 -34.03 23.69 -9.33
CA SER A 222 -34.17 24.31 -10.65
C SER A 222 -33.41 23.52 -11.72
N SER A 223 -33.75 23.77 -13.00
CA SER A 223 -33.09 23.11 -14.13
C SER A 223 -31.57 23.25 -14.05
N ALA A 224 -30.87 22.13 -14.21
CA ALA A 224 -29.41 22.11 -14.12
C ALA A 224 -28.77 23.01 -15.19
N LEU A 225 -27.84 23.85 -14.77
CA LEU A 225 -27.05 24.71 -15.66
C LEU A 225 -25.81 23.92 -16.14
N VAL A 226 -26.03 22.88 -16.93
CA VAL A 226 -24.96 21.92 -17.30
C VAL A 226 -23.99 22.57 -18.29
N CYS A 227 -22.69 22.32 -18.12
CA CYS A 227 -21.68 22.70 -19.10
C CYS A 227 -21.68 21.69 -20.26
N PRO A 228 -21.36 22.09 -21.51
CA PRO A 228 -21.28 21.15 -22.63
C PRO A 228 -20.37 19.95 -22.33
N ASP A 229 -20.77 18.73 -22.67
CA ASP A 229 -20.02 17.52 -22.30
C ASP A 229 -18.73 17.31 -23.10
N ASN A 230 -18.63 17.90 -24.29
CA ASN A 230 -17.48 17.71 -25.19
C ASN A 230 -16.39 18.78 -25.04
N GLY A 231 -16.49 19.67 -24.04
CA GLY A 231 -15.59 20.80 -23.85
C GLY A 231 -15.70 21.91 -24.89
N VAL A 232 -16.51 21.76 -25.94
CA VAL A 232 -16.67 22.78 -26.99
C VAL A 232 -17.72 23.80 -26.56
N GLY A 233 -17.37 25.09 -26.62
CA GLY A 233 -18.31 26.16 -26.28
C GLY A 233 -18.63 26.28 -24.79
N VAL A 234 -17.78 25.73 -23.91
CA VAL A 234 -17.88 25.94 -22.45
C VAL A 234 -17.74 27.44 -22.17
N THR A 235 -18.72 28.00 -21.44
CA THR A 235 -18.73 29.42 -21.04
C THR A 235 -18.83 29.54 -19.53
N ASN A 236 -18.70 30.76 -19.01
CA ASN A 236 -18.83 31.01 -17.58
C ASN A 236 -20.27 30.85 -17.06
N THR A 237 -21.30 30.81 -17.91
CA THR A 237 -22.71 30.80 -17.46
C THR A 237 -23.21 29.44 -17.00
N CYS A 238 -22.53 28.35 -17.39
CA CYS A 238 -22.81 27.02 -16.87
C CYS A 238 -22.25 26.86 -15.46
N GLU A 239 -22.86 25.97 -14.68
CA GLU A 239 -22.45 25.61 -13.34
C GLU A 239 -21.51 24.41 -13.39
N THR A 240 -20.37 24.50 -12.71
CA THR A 240 -19.46 23.38 -12.42
C THR A 240 -19.65 22.88 -10.99
N VAL A 241 -19.17 21.67 -10.70
CA VAL A 241 -19.08 21.16 -9.32
C VAL A 241 -17.87 21.71 -8.57
N ASP A 242 -16.83 22.15 -9.29
CA ASP A 242 -15.74 22.93 -8.75
C ASP A 242 -16.23 24.33 -8.33
N LYS A 243 -15.83 24.80 -7.15
CA LYS A 243 -16.22 26.11 -6.60
C LYS A 243 -15.03 26.88 -6.06
N ILE A 244 -15.12 28.22 -6.08
CA ILE A 244 -14.18 29.12 -5.40
C ILE A 244 -14.98 30.04 -4.48
N LEU A 245 -14.85 29.83 -3.18
CA LEU A 245 -15.54 30.57 -2.14
C LEU A 245 -14.53 31.34 -1.29
N TYR A 246 -14.87 32.55 -0.86
CA TYR A 246 -13.96 33.38 -0.08
C TYR A 246 -14.66 34.16 1.02
N ARG A 247 -13.88 34.52 2.06
CA ARG A 247 -14.31 35.34 3.19
C ARG A 247 -13.18 36.26 3.62
N SER A 248 -13.47 37.54 3.81
CA SER A 248 -12.53 38.53 4.37
C SER A 248 -12.28 38.31 5.88
N GLY A 249 -11.21 38.91 6.41
CA GLY A 249 -10.93 38.98 7.84
C GLY A 249 -10.77 40.43 8.32
N PRO A 250 -10.71 40.71 9.64
CA PRO A 250 -10.60 42.07 10.16
C PRO A 250 -9.32 42.82 9.76
N ALA A 251 -8.27 42.11 9.35
CA ALA A 251 -7.00 42.69 8.90
C ALA A 251 -6.84 42.73 7.37
N LEU A 252 -7.57 41.89 6.63
CA LEU A 252 -7.43 41.69 5.19
C LEU A 252 -8.81 41.57 4.53
N THR A 253 -9.14 42.53 3.69
CA THR A 253 -10.33 42.47 2.82
C THR A 253 -9.97 41.82 1.51
N LEU A 254 -10.73 40.80 1.10
CA LEU A 254 -10.63 40.17 -0.21
C LEU A 254 -11.79 40.62 -1.09
N THR A 255 -11.50 40.88 -2.36
CA THR A 255 -12.49 41.18 -3.39
C THR A 255 -12.18 40.36 -4.63
N ALA A 256 -13.10 39.48 -5.04
CA ALA A 256 -12.98 38.80 -6.32
C ALA A 256 -13.18 39.82 -7.46
N THR A 257 -12.29 39.82 -8.44
CA THR A 257 -12.29 40.80 -9.56
C THR A 257 -12.46 40.15 -10.92
N ARG A 258 -12.20 38.84 -11.04
CA ARG A 258 -12.42 38.06 -12.25
C ARG A 258 -12.76 36.63 -11.87
N PHE A 259 -13.75 36.04 -12.53
CA PHE A 259 -13.98 34.60 -12.56
C PHE A 259 -13.86 34.12 -14.01
N ASN A 260 -13.29 32.94 -14.23
CA ASN A 260 -13.33 32.31 -15.54
C ASN A 260 -13.25 30.77 -15.45
N ASN A 261 -13.99 30.11 -16.34
CA ASN A 261 -13.77 28.72 -16.70
C ASN A 261 -12.66 28.68 -17.75
N GLU A 262 -11.52 28.09 -17.38
CA GLU A 262 -10.28 28.10 -18.12
C GLU A 262 -10.19 26.95 -19.15
N ASN A 263 -11.28 26.19 -19.37
CA ASN A 263 -11.30 25.02 -20.25
C ASN A 263 -10.58 25.23 -21.61
N SER A 264 -10.78 26.37 -22.28
CA SER A 264 -10.11 26.67 -23.56
C SER A 264 -8.56 26.65 -23.50
N ALA A 265 -7.97 26.94 -22.34
CA ALA A 265 -6.52 26.87 -22.14
C ALA A 265 -6.04 25.42 -21.90
N PHE A 266 -6.94 24.52 -21.50
CA PHE A 266 -6.68 23.14 -21.09
C PHE A 266 -7.24 22.11 -22.07
N LEU A 267 -7.13 22.40 -23.36
CA LEU A 267 -7.44 21.46 -24.44
C LEU A 267 -6.16 20.81 -24.98
N ASN A 268 -6.28 19.57 -25.44
CA ASN A 268 -5.27 18.87 -26.22
C ASN A 268 -5.23 19.39 -27.67
N SER A 269 -4.29 18.88 -28.48
CA SER A 269 -4.14 19.28 -29.89
C SER A 269 -5.35 18.97 -30.78
N THR A 270 -6.23 18.07 -30.34
CA THR A 270 -7.48 17.71 -31.03
C THR A 270 -8.70 18.49 -30.52
N GLY A 271 -8.51 19.42 -29.58
CA GLY A 271 -9.58 20.27 -29.05
C GLY A 271 -10.40 19.66 -27.91
N PHE A 272 -10.00 18.51 -27.36
CA PHE A 272 -10.67 17.88 -26.21
C PHE A 272 -10.05 18.31 -24.87
N PRO A 273 -10.83 18.37 -23.78
CA PRO A 273 -10.34 18.66 -22.44
C PRO A 273 -9.22 17.71 -21.97
N LEU A 274 -8.28 18.23 -21.19
CA LEU A 274 -7.19 17.47 -20.57
C LEU A 274 -7.59 16.77 -19.26
N SER A 275 -8.79 17.03 -18.76
CA SER A 275 -9.41 16.36 -17.62
C SER A 275 -10.91 16.26 -17.89
N ASP A 276 -11.61 15.38 -17.20
CA ASP A 276 -13.07 15.32 -17.18
C ASP A 276 -13.72 16.49 -16.40
N HIS A 277 -12.90 17.24 -15.65
CA HIS A 277 -13.29 18.50 -15.03
C HIS A 277 -12.83 19.73 -15.82
N TYR A 278 -13.57 20.83 -15.63
CA TYR A 278 -13.19 22.13 -16.17
C TYR A 278 -12.43 22.97 -15.14
N PRO A 279 -11.21 23.43 -15.44
CA PRO A 279 -10.45 24.26 -14.52
C PRO A 279 -11.16 25.60 -14.34
N ILE A 280 -11.31 26.04 -13.09
CA ILE A 280 -11.90 27.36 -12.78
C ILE A 280 -10.90 28.24 -12.04
N THR A 281 -10.87 29.52 -12.37
CA THR A 281 -9.97 30.50 -11.74
C THR A 281 -10.73 31.68 -11.18
N THR A 282 -10.15 32.29 -10.15
CA THR A 282 -10.57 33.61 -9.66
C THR A 282 -9.35 34.48 -9.42
N ALA A 283 -9.41 35.74 -9.87
CA ALA A 283 -8.47 36.77 -9.47
C ALA A 283 -9.05 37.57 -8.31
N PHE A 284 -8.19 37.91 -7.35
CA PHE A 284 -8.52 38.69 -6.18
C PHE A 284 -7.69 39.97 -6.14
N SER A 285 -8.32 41.07 -5.74
CA SER A 285 -7.61 42.17 -5.10
C SER A 285 -7.77 42.03 -3.59
N TYR A 286 -6.75 42.48 -2.86
CA TYR A 286 -6.81 42.58 -1.40
C TYR A 286 -6.44 43.98 -0.93
N SER A 287 -7.02 44.40 0.19
CA SER A 287 -6.65 45.63 0.89
C SER A 287 -6.50 45.37 2.38
N LEU A 288 -5.50 46.01 2.97
CA LEU A 288 -5.18 45.84 4.38
C LEU A 288 -5.98 46.85 5.23
N SER A 289 -6.46 46.42 6.40
CA SER A 289 -7.21 47.27 7.35
C SER A 289 -6.40 48.39 8.01
N THR A 290 -6.78 49.65 7.84
CA THR A 290 -6.04 50.81 8.38
C THR A 290 -5.88 50.81 9.91
N SER A 291 -6.71 50.08 10.64
CA SER A 291 -6.64 49.94 12.10
C SER A 291 -5.98 48.65 12.57
N ARG A 292 -5.78 47.66 11.69
CA ARG A 292 -5.30 46.32 12.05
C ARG A 292 -4.28 45.82 11.02
N ARG A 293 -3.04 45.67 11.47
CA ARG A 293 -1.93 45.15 10.66
C ARG A 293 -1.34 43.93 11.36
N LEU A 294 -0.99 42.94 10.56
CA LEU A 294 -0.29 41.75 11.03
C LEU A 294 1.19 41.86 10.65
N THR A 295 2.04 41.30 11.49
CA THR A 295 3.44 41.01 11.16
C THR A 295 3.54 39.64 10.50
N ASP A 296 4.74 39.23 10.11
CA ASP A 296 4.96 37.83 9.75
C ASP A 296 4.64 36.88 10.91
N LEU A 297 4.10 35.72 10.56
CA LEU A 297 3.76 34.67 11.51
C LEU A 297 5.04 33.96 11.96
N VAL A 298 5.18 33.72 13.26
CA VAL A 298 6.29 32.95 13.83
C VAL A 298 5.73 31.92 14.79
N GLY A 299 6.24 30.70 14.71
CA GLY A 299 5.71 29.57 15.46
C GLY A 299 6.36 28.25 15.06
N GLY A 300 5.67 27.14 15.29
CA GLY A 300 6.20 25.83 14.95
C GLY A 300 5.11 24.78 14.69
N SER A 301 5.49 23.73 13.95
CA SER A 301 4.60 22.73 13.35
C SER A 301 3.81 21.86 14.34
N GLY A 302 4.10 21.93 15.64
CA GLY A 302 3.45 21.10 16.67
C GLY A 302 2.54 21.85 17.64
N GLY A 303 2.28 23.14 17.42
CA GLY A 303 1.42 23.96 18.28
C GLY A 303 0.02 24.18 17.69
N THR A 304 -0.88 24.77 18.48
CA THR A 304 -2.19 25.23 18.00
C THR A 304 -2.04 26.68 17.53
N TRP A 305 -2.35 26.94 16.27
CA TRP A 305 -2.43 28.30 15.74
C TRP A 305 -3.56 29.08 16.43
N PHE A 306 -3.37 30.38 16.64
CA PHE A 306 -4.39 31.27 17.20
C PHE A 306 -4.36 32.66 16.56
N SER A 307 -5.48 33.37 16.67
CA SER A 307 -5.62 34.77 16.30
C SER A 307 -6.67 35.44 17.18
N ASP A 308 -6.29 36.53 17.83
CA ASP A 308 -7.20 37.31 18.68
C ASP A 308 -7.96 38.38 17.90
N LEU A 309 -7.79 38.48 16.58
CA LEU A 309 -8.37 39.58 15.79
C LEU A 309 -9.86 39.74 16.05
N VAL A 310 -10.64 38.67 16.11
CA VAL A 310 -12.09 38.77 16.36
C VAL A 310 -12.45 39.20 17.78
N SER A 311 -11.53 39.02 18.74
CA SER A 311 -11.70 39.35 20.16
C SER A 311 -11.24 40.76 20.49
N LEU A 312 -10.53 41.43 19.58
CA LEU A 312 -10.09 42.82 19.77
C LEU A 312 -11.25 43.81 19.59
N PRO A 313 -11.34 44.86 20.44
CA PRO A 313 -12.34 45.92 20.29
C PRO A 313 -12.22 46.64 18.94
N SER A 314 -13.30 47.29 18.50
CA SER A 314 -13.35 47.98 17.20
C SER A 314 -12.38 49.15 17.09
N GLY A 315 -12.07 49.83 18.20
CA GLY A 315 -11.03 50.85 18.29
C GLY A 315 -9.61 50.28 18.45
N THR A 316 -8.60 51.14 18.51
CA THR A 316 -7.22 50.73 18.80
C THR A 316 -7.14 50.14 20.21
N PRO A 317 -6.80 48.85 20.37
CA PRO A 317 -6.70 48.24 21.69
C PRO A 317 -5.50 48.81 22.45
N THR A 318 -5.71 49.20 23.70
CA THR A 318 -4.64 49.63 24.61
C THR A 318 -4.23 48.47 25.50
N LEU A 319 -2.96 48.10 25.46
CA LEU A 319 -2.38 47.07 26.33
C LEU A 319 -1.99 47.69 27.68
N THR A 320 -2.31 46.99 28.77
CA THR A 320 -1.89 47.37 30.14
C THR A 320 -0.83 46.44 30.70
N SER A 321 -0.80 45.18 30.28
CA SER A 321 0.29 44.27 30.63
C SER A 321 0.51 43.16 29.63
N ILE A 322 1.74 42.66 29.58
CA ILE A 322 2.14 41.45 28.85
C ILE A 322 2.78 40.48 29.83
N THR A 323 2.45 39.20 29.71
CA THR A 323 3.01 38.13 30.54
C THR A 323 3.56 37.04 29.64
N LEU A 324 4.82 36.66 29.87
CA LEU A 324 5.44 35.48 29.27
C LEU A 324 5.64 34.42 30.34
N SER A 325 5.41 33.15 30.02
CA SER A 325 5.73 32.02 30.89
C SER A 325 6.54 30.98 30.14
N GLY A 326 7.40 30.30 30.88
CA GLY A 326 8.29 29.29 30.37
C GLY A 326 9.23 28.75 31.45
N ALA A 327 10.01 27.73 31.09
CA ALA A 327 11.07 27.17 31.91
C ALA A 327 12.20 26.72 30.96
N ASN A 328 12.33 25.41 30.72
CA ASN A 328 13.26 24.85 29.73
C ASN A 328 12.95 25.25 28.27
N ARG A 329 11.77 25.83 28.06
CA ARG A 329 11.32 26.47 26.82
C ARG A 329 10.20 27.46 27.14
N PHE A 330 9.93 28.36 26.21
CA PHE A 330 8.71 29.15 26.19
C PHE A 330 7.45 28.25 26.24
N ASP A 331 6.46 28.64 27.06
CA ASP A 331 5.23 27.88 27.27
C ASP A 331 3.97 28.66 26.87
N TYR A 332 3.77 29.89 27.39
CA TYR A 332 2.62 30.71 27.02
C TYR A 332 2.90 32.21 27.02
N ILE A 333 2.09 32.95 26.24
CA ILE A 333 2.00 34.41 26.23
C ILE A 333 0.59 34.82 26.66
N SER A 334 0.48 35.90 27.43
CA SER A 334 -0.78 36.50 27.81
C SER A 334 -0.72 38.02 27.70
N LEU A 335 -1.76 38.62 27.15
CA LEU A 335 -1.93 40.07 26.99
C LEU A 335 -3.15 40.52 27.78
N THR A 336 -3.05 41.63 28.50
CA THR A 336 -4.20 42.26 29.18
C THR A 336 -4.45 43.62 28.56
N LEU A 337 -5.70 43.85 28.18
CA LEU A 337 -6.16 45.11 27.62
C LEU A 337 -6.67 46.04 28.72
N SER A 338 -6.76 47.34 28.44
CA SER A 338 -7.35 48.34 29.34
C SER A 338 -8.81 48.10 29.67
N THR A 339 -9.51 47.27 28.87
CA THR A 339 -10.88 46.81 29.13
C THR A 339 -10.96 45.72 30.21
N GLY A 340 -9.82 45.20 30.68
CA GLY A 340 -9.74 44.03 31.56
C GLY A 340 -9.73 42.69 30.81
N THR A 341 -9.94 42.69 29.49
CA THR A 341 -9.87 41.48 28.66
C THR A 341 -8.45 40.90 28.70
N THR A 342 -8.34 39.61 28.98
CA THR A 342 -7.08 38.88 28.94
C THR A 342 -7.09 37.87 27.79
N LEU A 343 -6.06 37.94 26.94
CA LEU A 343 -5.84 37.06 25.79
C LEU A 343 -4.64 36.17 26.11
N LYS A 344 -4.85 34.86 26.29
CA LYS A 344 -3.80 33.92 26.71
C LYS A 344 -3.70 32.74 25.76
N HIS A 345 -2.48 32.44 25.30
CA HIS A 345 -2.20 31.37 24.36
C HIS A 345 -0.93 30.61 24.72
N GLY A 346 -0.97 29.28 24.58
CA GLY A 346 0.12 28.38 24.91
C GLY A 346 -0.28 27.35 25.98
N GLY A 347 0.71 26.81 26.68
CA GLY A 347 0.50 25.80 27.73
C GLY A 347 0.08 26.38 29.08
N THR A 348 0.21 25.54 30.11
CA THR A 348 -0.09 25.86 31.52
C THR A 348 1.14 25.82 32.42
N GLY A 349 2.32 25.58 31.86
CA GLY A 349 3.57 25.41 32.59
C GLY A 349 4.43 26.68 32.65
N GLY A 350 5.64 26.49 33.19
CA GLY A 350 6.63 27.55 33.35
C GLY A 350 6.36 28.50 34.51
N THR A 351 7.24 29.48 34.66
CA THR A 351 7.09 30.58 35.62
C THR A 351 6.71 31.86 34.89
N PRO A 352 5.56 32.48 35.20
CA PRO A 352 5.14 33.71 34.53
C PRO A 352 5.95 34.91 34.99
N THR A 353 6.31 35.76 34.04
CA THR A 353 6.90 37.09 34.25
C THR A 353 6.05 38.11 33.51
N SER A 354 5.67 39.19 34.19
CA SER A 354 4.77 40.22 33.65
C SER A 354 5.44 41.58 33.55
N LEU A 355 5.18 42.30 32.46
CA LEU A 355 5.49 43.72 32.29
C LEU A 355 4.18 44.50 32.33
N THR A 356 4.08 45.48 33.22
CA THR A 356 3.00 46.47 33.19
C THR A 356 3.44 47.63 32.31
N LEU A 357 2.61 47.99 31.33
CA LEU A 357 2.89 49.07 30.40
C LEU A 357 2.36 50.39 30.97
N SER A 358 3.17 51.44 30.82
CA SER A 358 2.78 52.81 31.16
C SER A 358 1.70 53.32 30.20
N SER A 359 1.00 54.39 30.58
CA SER A 359 0.03 55.01 29.67
C SER A 359 0.70 55.46 28.37
N GLY A 360 0.16 55.01 27.22
CA GLY A 360 0.72 55.29 25.89
C GLY A 360 1.94 54.46 25.50
N GLU A 361 2.44 53.60 26.38
CA GLU A 361 3.52 52.67 26.08
C GLU A 361 3.02 51.55 25.17
N ARG A 362 3.83 51.18 24.18
CA ARG A 362 3.49 50.19 23.16
C ARG A 362 4.63 49.23 22.90
N ILE A 363 4.28 48.02 22.48
CA ILE A 363 5.25 47.04 21.97
C ILE A 363 5.78 47.55 20.64
N THR A 364 7.11 47.57 20.51
CA THR A 364 7.81 48.05 19.31
C THR A 364 8.57 46.94 18.59
N SER A 365 8.93 45.87 19.30
CA SER A 365 9.62 44.72 18.72
C SER A 365 9.26 43.42 19.42
N LEU A 366 9.33 42.33 18.65
CA LEU A 366 9.19 40.96 19.12
C LEU A 366 10.35 40.15 18.53
N ARG A 367 11.11 39.46 19.37
CA ARG A 367 12.09 38.47 18.94
C ARG A 367 11.57 37.09 19.33
N VAL A 368 11.52 36.18 18.36
CA VAL A 368 11.09 34.80 18.57
C VAL A 368 12.15 33.88 18.00
N ASP A 369 12.73 33.03 18.85
CA ASP A 369 13.70 32.03 18.39
C ASP A 369 13.04 30.64 18.43
N THR A 370 13.12 29.93 17.31
CA THR A 370 12.55 28.59 17.13
C THR A 370 13.64 27.53 17.01
N GLY A 371 13.28 26.28 17.30
CA GLY A 371 14.19 25.14 17.20
C GLY A 371 13.43 23.83 17.00
N SER A 372 14.15 22.77 16.65
CA SER A 372 13.57 21.44 16.49
C SER A 372 13.53 20.68 17.81
N TYR A 373 12.40 20.03 18.09
CA TYR A 373 12.22 19.11 19.21
C TYR A 373 11.27 17.97 18.81
N ASN A 374 11.74 16.73 18.94
CA ASN A 374 11.02 15.52 18.51
C ASN A 374 10.47 15.63 17.08
N GLY A 375 11.29 16.11 16.15
CA GLY A 375 10.93 16.25 14.73
C GLY A 375 9.99 17.40 14.40
N ASN A 376 9.63 18.25 15.37
CA ASN A 376 8.74 19.40 15.16
C ASN A 376 9.44 20.72 15.49
N THR A 377 9.09 21.78 14.79
CA THR A 377 9.52 23.13 15.16
C THR A 377 8.74 23.58 16.39
N ARG A 378 9.44 24.18 17.36
CA ARG A 378 8.89 24.73 18.61
C ARG A 378 9.47 26.11 18.86
N VAL A 379 8.73 26.95 19.57
CA VAL A 379 9.22 28.23 20.10
C VAL A 379 9.99 27.96 21.38
N PHE A 380 11.25 28.42 21.44
CA PHE A 380 12.10 28.27 22.63
C PHE A 380 12.23 29.58 23.39
N TYR A 381 12.24 30.70 22.68
CA TYR A 381 12.45 32.02 23.25
C TYR A 381 11.49 33.03 22.64
N VAL A 382 11.00 33.93 23.50
CA VAL A 382 10.28 35.14 23.13
C VAL A 382 10.86 36.30 23.94
N GLY A 383 11.20 37.40 23.27
CA GLY A 383 11.63 38.65 23.88
C GLY A 383 10.81 39.82 23.32
N ILE A 384 10.49 40.79 24.17
CA ILE A 384 9.64 41.93 23.82
C ILE A 384 10.37 43.22 24.14
N GLY A 385 10.39 44.15 23.18
CA GLY A 385 10.81 45.53 23.39
C GLY A 385 9.61 46.48 23.37
N THR A 386 9.65 47.51 24.22
CA THR A 386 8.63 48.56 24.28
C THR A 386 9.17 49.93 23.83
N SER A 387 8.25 50.87 23.60
CA SER A 387 8.57 52.26 23.27
C SER A 387 9.29 53.02 24.38
N SER A 388 9.21 52.54 25.63
CA SER A 388 9.91 53.13 26.78
C SER A 388 11.29 52.52 27.01
N ALA A 389 11.80 51.74 26.06
CA ALA A 389 13.03 50.93 26.17
C ALA A 389 13.01 49.97 27.38
N GLN A 390 11.82 49.55 27.82
CA GLN A 390 11.69 48.44 28.74
C GLN A 390 11.79 47.15 27.91
N GLU A 391 12.62 46.23 28.37
CA GLU A 391 12.70 44.88 27.83
C GLU A 391 12.10 43.93 28.87
N LEU A 392 11.27 42.99 28.40
CA LEU A 392 10.94 41.82 29.21
C LEU A 392 11.90 40.68 28.80
N PRO A 393 13.01 40.46 29.53
CA PRO A 393 13.99 39.44 29.17
C PRO A 393 13.50 38.02 29.46
N HIS A 394 13.95 37.12 28.60
CA HIS A 394 14.25 35.70 28.81
C HIS A 394 13.28 34.88 29.66
N VAL A 395 12.60 33.94 29.00
CA VAL A 395 12.20 32.69 29.67
C VAL A 395 12.97 31.51 29.06
N SER A 396 14.11 31.20 29.67
CA SER A 396 14.99 30.06 29.37
C SER A 396 15.76 29.70 30.64
N SER A 397 15.58 28.50 31.17
CA SER A 397 16.47 27.84 32.13
C SER A 397 16.85 26.49 31.50
N GLU A 398 18.06 26.09 31.15
CA GLU A 398 19.39 26.28 31.68
C GLU A 398 20.39 26.15 30.52
N CYS A 399 21.50 26.86 30.63
CA CYS A 399 22.74 26.59 29.87
C CYS A 399 23.31 25.25 30.41
N ASP A 400 24.02 24.44 29.61
CA ASP A 400 24.43 23.05 29.93
C ASP A 400 25.52 22.90 31.02
N LEU A 401 25.70 23.92 31.87
CA LEU A 401 26.63 24.01 32.99
C LEU A 401 28.12 23.95 32.63
N SER A 402 28.48 23.93 31.34
CA SER A 402 29.86 24.13 30.93
C SER A 402 30.29 25.59 31.12
N LYS A 403 31.33 25.81 31.95
CA LYS A 403 31.89 27.14 32.25
C LYS A 403 33.16 27.36 31.42
N PRO A 404 33.43 28.58 30.90
CA PRO A 404 32.70 29.84 31.12
C PRO A 404 31.57 30.13 30.12
N TYR A 405 31.38 29.30 29.09
CA TYR A 405 30.34 29.45 28.06
C TYR A 405 29.71 28.08 27.75
N CYS A 406 28.38 27.97 27.65
CA CYS A 406 27.80 26.67 27.29
C CYS A 406 28.07 26.28 25.85
N GLU A 407 28.37 24.99 25.65
CA GLU A 407 28.51 24.35 24.34
C GLU A 407 27.30 24.63 23.44
N ARG A 408 26.10 24.65 24.04
CA ARG A 408 24.87 24.95 23.32
C ARG A 408 24.83 26.38 22.74
N CYS A 409 25.37 27.37 23.45
CA CYS A 409 25.46 28.75 22.97
C CYS A 409 26.55 28.91 21.91
N LEU A 410 27.70 28.24 22.10
CA LEU A 410 28.83 28.26 21.16
C LEU A 410 28.48 27.65 19.80
N LYS A 411 27.83 26.47 19.77
CA LYS A 411 27.40 25.82 18.53
C LYS A 411 26.33 26.60 17.77
N SER A 412 25.53 27.38 18.49
CA SER A 412 24.42 28.13 17.90
C SER A 412 24.79 29.57 17.54
N GLY A 413 26.03 30.02 17.83
CA GLY A 413 26.51 31.36 17.50
C GLY A 413 25.96 32.49 18.39
N PHE A 414 25.48 32.18 19.60
CA PHE A 414 24.88 33.16 20.52
C PHE A 414 25.85 33.65 21.59
N LEU A 415 25.68 34.92 22.02
CA LEU A 415 26.38 35.48 23.19
C LEU A 415 25.91 34.80 24.48
N CYS A 416 26.83 34.17 25.20
CA CYS A 416 26.55 33.44 26.44
C CYS A 416 26.78 34.34 27.66
N LEU A 417 25.74 34.61 28.44
CA LEU A 417 25.77 35.59 29.55
C LEU A 417 26.26 35.01 30.90
N GLY A 418 26.64 33.73 30.96
CA GLY A 418 27.17 33.10 32.17
C GLY A 418 26.17 32.93 33.32
N TYR A 419 26.64 32.46 34.47
CA TYR A 419 25.83 32.19 35.67
C TYR A 419 26.25 33.09 36.84
N GLY A 420 25.38 34.02 37.23
CA GLY A 420 25.48 34.77 38.48
C GLY A 420 25.76 36.27 38.33
N SER A 421 25.04 37.05 39.14
CA SER A 421 25.07 38.52 39.26
C SER A 421 26.44 39.06 39.71
N GLY A 422 27.17 39.71 38.81
CA GLY A 422 28.41 40.46 39.08
C GLY A 422 28.92 41.16 37.82
N ALA A 423 29.46 42.37 38.00
CA ALA A 423 29.84 43.36 36.96
C ALA A 423 30.50 42.84 35.67
N PRO A 424 30.38 43.56 34.53
CA PRO A 424 30.89 43.11 33.24
C PRO A 424 32.44 43.17 33.20
N PRO A 425 33.15 42.16 32.69
CA PRO A 425 34.53 42.34 32.28
C PRO A 425 34.57 43.10 30.95
N SER A 426 35.37 44.15 30.96
CA SER A 426 35.71 45.05 29.87
C SER A 426 36.25 44.38 28.60
N ASP A 427 35.95 45.02 27.48
CA ASP A 427 36.67 45.05 26.19
C ASP A 427 37.72 43.94 25.94
N HIS A 428 37.41 43.06 24.99
CA HIS A 428 38.39 42.65 23.99
C HIS A 428 37.69 42.43 22.63
N ARG A 429 37.84 43.43 21.76
CA ARG A 429 37.62 43.30 20.31
C ARG A 429 38.79 42.53 19.66
N PRO A 430 38.56 41.96 18.47
CA PRO A 430 39.14 40.70 18.04
C PRO A 430 40.44 40.88 17.25
N HIS A 431 41.37 39.93 17.39
CA HIS A 431 42.41 39.75 16.39
C HIS A 431 41.87 38.92 15.22
N SER A 432 41.77 39.62 14.09
CA SER A 432 41.59 39.14 12.73
C SER A 432 42.79 38.34 12.22
N GLY A 433 42.53 37.34 11.37
CA GLY A 433 43.51 36.70 10.48
C GLY A 433 43.22 35.22 10.29
N ALA A 434 42.30 34.83 9.41
CA ALA A 434 42.47 34.66 7.95
C ALA A 434 42.73 33.20 7.54
N SER A 435 41.87 32.72 6.65
CA SER A 435 42.09 31.75 5.54
C SER A 435 42.63 30.34 5.83
N ASN A 436 41.76 29.36 5.58
CA ASN A 436 41.97 28.00 5.00
C ASN A 436 43.18 27.88 4.02
N PRO A 437 43.62 26.68 3.55
CA PRO A 437 43.24 25.28 3.83
C PRO A 437 44.47 24.30 3.93
N SER A 438 44.22 22.98 3.99
CA SER A 438 45.01 21.87 3.34
C SER A 438 45.65 20.79 4.26
N ARG A 439 45.14 19.55 4.12
CA ARG A 439 45.88 18.32 3.72
C ARG A 439 47.24 17.99 4.39
N LEU A 440 47.32 16.86 5.11
CA LEU A 440 48.06 15.60 4.78
C LEU A 440 48.44 14.72 6.01
N ARG A 441 48.08 13.42 5.90
CA ARG A 441 48.60 12.11 6.42
C ARG A 441 49.95 12.06 7.21
N PRO A 442 50.44 10.86 7.66
CA PRO A 442 49.91 9.67 8.39
C PRO A 442 50.86 9.27 9.57
N ILE A 443 50.72 8.09 10.21
CA ILE A 443 51.81 7.12 10.61
C ILE A 443 51.27 5.98 11.52
N ILE A 444 51.72 4.76 11.24
CA ILE A 444 51.51 3.45 11.91
C ILE A 444 52.74 3.13 12.80
N PRO A 445 52.67 2.20 13.78
CA PRO A 445 53.44 0.93 13.69
C PRO A 445 52.67 -0.29 14.30
N ALA A 446 52.90 -1.59 14.10
CA ALA A 446 53.73 -2.51 13.29
C ALA A 446 53.14 -3.95 13.52
N VAL A 447 52.85 -4.82 12.54
CA VAL A 447 53.64 -5.96 11.93
C VAL A 447 54.10 -7.04 12.95
N PRO A 448 54.12 -8.39 12.70
CA PRO A 448 54.26 -9.17 11.42
C PRO A 448 53.33 -10.41 11.27
N ALA A 449 53.37 -11.32 10.28
CA ALA A 449 53.72 -11.39 8.84
C ALA A 449 53.64 -12.88 8.39
N ARG A 450 53.12 -13.18 7.18
CA ARG A 450 53.52 -14.23 6.19
C ARG A 450 52.46 -14.31 5.08
N GLU A 451 52.67 -13.77 3.87
CA GLU A 451 53.33 -14.36 2.67
C GLU A 451 52.71 -15.70 2.20
N LEU A 452 52.22 -15.88 0.96
CA LEU A 452 52.86 -15.60 -0.34
C LEU A 452 51.84 -15.41 -1.52
N SER A 453 52.25 -14.58 -2.48
CA SER A 453 51.90 -14.36 -3.91
C SER A 453 51.14 -15.46 -4.71
N SER A 454 50.46 -15.22 -5.85
CA SER A 454 50.93 -14.50 -7.05
C SER A 454 49.87 -14.30 -8.15
N GLN A 455 49.90 -13.11 -8.77
CA GLN A 455 49.87 -12.80 -10.23
C GLN A 455 48.68 -13.20 -11.14
N ALA A 456 48.10 -12.16 -11.76
CA ALA A 456 47.49 -12.15 -13.10
C ALA A 456 48.59 -12.08 -14.20
N PRO A 457 48.29 -12.27 -15.52
CA PRO A 457 47.80 -11.17 -16.38
C PRO A 457 46.90 -11.65 -17.57
N SER A 458 45.87 -10.91 -18.03
CA SER A 458 45.85 -9.92 -19.14
C SER A 458 45.19 -10.38 -20.48
N THR A 459 44.13 -9.64 -20.87
CA THR A 459 43.83 -9.01 -22.20
C THR A 459 43.50 -9.77 -23.50
N VAL A 460 42.33 -9.36 -24.08
CA VAL A 460 42.04 -8.88 -25.48
C VAL A 460 41.24 -9.76 -26.48
N SER A 461 40.03 -9.26 -26.76
CA SER A 461 39.21 -9.10 -27.99
C SER A 461 38.89 -10.21 -29.03
N ALA A 462 37.57 -10.39 -29.22
CA ALA A 462 36.74 -10.19 -30.43
C ALA A 462 36.98 -10.94 -31.78
N GLY A 463 35.86 -11.46 -32.34
CA GLY A 463 35.61 -11.83 -33.75
C GLY A 463 35.19 -13.31 -33.92
N LEU A 464 33.91 -13.69 -34.04
CA LEU A 464 32.97 -13.68 -35.20
C LEU A 464 33.27 -14.68 -36.35
N PHE A 465 32.21 -15.46 -36.66
CA PHE A 465 31.77 -16.15 -37.89
C PHE A 465 32.11 -17.64 -38.20
N GLU A 466 30.99 -18.39 -38.39
CA GLU A 466 30.64 -19.46 -39.36
C GLU A 466 31.44 -20.78 -39.43
N GLU A 467 30.80 -21.91 -39.10
CA GLU A 467 30.09 -22.87 -39.99
C GLU A 467 31.02 -23.78 -40.81
N PHE A 468 30.93 -25.10 -40.59
CA PHE A 468 30.70 -26.08 -41.64
C PHE A 468 30.31 -27.44 -41.05
N GLN A 469 29.33 -28.05 -41.72
CA GLN A 469 28.74 -29.38 -41.51
C GLN A 469 29.63 -30.52 -42.02
N ASP A 470 29.09 -31.74 -41.87
CA ASP A 470 29.29 -32.96 -42.65
C ASP A 470 30.30 -33.99 -42.14
N LEU A 471 30.07 -35.31 -42.22
CA LEU A 471 28.92 -36.20 -42.48
C LEU A 471 29.48 -37.62 -42.28
N ASN A 472 28.60 -38.57 -41.91
CA ASN A 472 28.63 -40.00 -42.31
C ASN A 472 29.78 -40.91 -41.83
N SER A 473 29.63 -42.22 -41.58
CA SER A 473 28.56 -43.20 -41.34
C SER A 473 29.24 -44.59 -41.47
N VAL A 474 28.53 -45.69 -41.15
CA VAL A 474 28.78 -47.10 -41.61
C VAL A 474 29.81 -47.87 -40.74
N ASP A 475 29.66 -49.10 -40.24
CA ASP A 475 28.70 -50.23 -40.31
C ASP A 475 29.09 -51.27 -39.21
N THR A 476 28.19 -51.89 -38.44
CA THR A 476 27.46 -53.19 -38.59
C THR A 476 28.17 -54.51 -38.16
N HIS A 477 27.37 -55.29 -37.39
CA HIS A 477 27.18 -56.76 -37.36
C HIS A 477 27.78 -57.70 -36.26
N HIS A 478 26.82 -58.38 -35.58
CA HIS A 478 26.71 -59.79 -35.11
C HIS A 478 27.76 -60.37 -34.12
N ASP A 479 27.48 -61.28 -33.17
CA ASP A 479 26.47 -62.36 -33.08
C ASP A 479 26.32 -62.95 -31.64
N HIS A 480 25.36 -63.88 -31.49
CA HIS A 480 24.81 -64.57 -30.29
C HIS A 480 25.73 -65.51 -29.44
N GLY A 481 25.27 -65.85 -28.21
CA GLY A 481 25.64 -67.08 -27.49
C GLY A 481 24.92 -67.31 -26.15
N SER A 482 24.19 -68.43 -26.01
CA SER A 482 23.38 -68.86 -24.85
C SER A 482 24.08 -69.87 -23.91
N GLY A 483 23.62 -70.02 -22.66
CA GLY A 483 23.80 -71.26 -21.87
C GLY A 483 23.36 -71.18 -20.38
N SER A 484 22.52 -72.14 -19.96
CA SER A 484 22.07 -72.49 -18.58
C SER A 484 22.44 -73.98 -18.30
N PRO A 485 22.00 -74.72 -17.23
CA PRO A 485 21.78 -74.51 -15.76
C PRO A 485 22.23 -75.72 -14.86
N ALA A 486 22.02 -75.70 -13.52
CA ALA A 486 21.75 -76.86 -12.59
C ALA A 486 21.45 -76.33 -11.15
N LEU A 487 20.40 -76.66 -10.35
CA LEU A 487 19.75 -77.87 -9.77
C LEU A 487 20.51 -78.60 -8.63
N VAL A 488 19.89 -78.75 -7.43
CA VAL A 488 19.78 -79.97 -6.56
C VAL A 488 18.81 -79.71 -5.37
N ALA A 489 18.08 -80.77 -4.95
CA ALA A 489 17.00 -80.84 -3.95
C ALA A 489 17.21 -81.96 -2.88
N GLY A 490 16.36 -81.99 -1.85
CA GLY A 490 15.98 -83.17 -1.00
C GLY A 490 16.01 -82.92 0.53
N SER A 491 15.36 -83.67 1.45
CA SER A 491 13.99 -84.25 1.64
C SER A 491 13.96 -85.07 2.97
N HIS A 492 12.80 -85.17 3.68
CA HIS A 492 12.30 -86.19 4.67
C HIS A 492 12.24 -85.96 6.24
N GLU A 493 11.02 -85.68 6.75
CA GLU A 493 10.08 -86.38 7.74
C GLU A 493 10.52 -87.21 9.00
N PRO A 494 9.64 -87.60 9.99
CA PRO A 494 8.26 -87.15 10.42
C PRO A 494 7.90 -87.18 11.98
N GLU A 495 6.64 -86.79 12.31
CA GLU A 495 5.70 -87.18 13.43
C GLU A 495 5.80 -86.69 14.90
N ARG A 496 4.78 -85.94 15.41
CA ARG A 496 3.57 -86.44 16.16
C ARG A 496 2.59 -85.35 16.69
N SER A 497 1.29 -85.58 16.42
CA SER A 497 0.02 -85.27 17.16
C SER A 497 -0.55 -83.84 17.36
N MET A 498 -1.69 -83.62 16.67
CA MET A 498 -2.83 -82.64 16.77
C MET A 498 -3.80 -82.96 17.95
N PRO A 499 -4.91 -82.21 18.28
CA PRO A 499 -5.80 -81.35 17.44
C PRO A 499 -6.29 -80.03 18.13
N GLU A 500 -7.09 -79.10 17.61
CA GLU A 500 -7.78 -78.76 16.34
C GLU A 500 -8.31 -77.31 16.52
N ALA A 501 -8.23 -76.45 15.50
CA ALA A 501 -9.26 -75.45 15.13
C ALA A 501 -8.79 -74.68 13.88
N ASN A 502 -9.52 -74.85 12.77
CA ASN A 502 -9.22 -74.33 11.45
C ASN A 502 -9.49 -72.81 11.33
N GLU A 503 -8.48 -72.05 10.90
CA GLU A 503 -8.64 -70.81 10.12
C GLU A 503 -7.80 -70.91 8.83
N PRO A 504 -8.35 -70.64 7.64
CA PRO A 504 -7.54 -70.49 6.43
C PRO A 504 -7.17 -69.02 6.18
N LEU A 505 -5.86 -68.81 6.05
CA LEU A 505 -5.21 -67.63 5.49
C LEU A 505 -5.74 -67.36 4.06
N ALA A 506 -6.33 -66.18 3.82
CA ALA A 506 -6.75 -65.75 2.49
C ALA A 506 -5.66 -64.92 1.80
N THR A 507 -5.27 -65.40 0.61
CA THR A 507 -4.48 -64.75 -0.44
C THR A 507 -4.94 -63.32 -0.75
N VAL A 508 -3.98 -62.40 -0.82
CA VAL A 508 -4.15 -61.00 -1.23
C VAL A 508 -4.32 -60.89 -2.75
N ALA A 509 -5.44 -60.33 -3.20
CA ALA A 509 -5.68 -59.90 -4.58
C ALA A 509 -5.83 -58.36 -4.62
N PRO A 510 -4.97 -57.59 -5.31
CA PRO A 510 -5.08 -56.13 -5.36
C PRO A 510 -5.64 -55.66 -6.71
N SER A 511 -6.90 -55.21 -6.75
CA SER A 511 -7.44 -54.16 -7.66
C SER A 511 -8.97 -54.11 -7.69
N ALA A 512 -9.67 -55.18 -7.30
CA ALA A 512 -11.14 -55.22 -7.35
C ALA A 512 -11.82 -54.51 -6.14
N ASP A 513 -11.13 -54.40 -5.01
CA ASP A 513 -11.72 -53.87 -3.75
C ASP A 513 -11.75 -52.34 -3.61
N PHE A 514 -11.01 -51.59 -4.44
CA PHE A 514 -11.01 -50.13 -4.33
C PHE A 514 -12.34 -49.52 -4.81
N ASN A 515 -12.99 -50.14 -5.80
CA ASN A 515 -14.25 -49.67 -6.38
C ASN A 515 -15.49 -50.00 -5.52
N SER A 516 -15.43 -51.02 -4.66
CA SER A 516 -16.52 -51.41 -3.75
C SER A 516 -16.58 -50.54 -2.49
N LEU A 517 -15.49 -49.85 -2.17
CA LEU A 517 -15.40 -49.02 -0.99
C LEU A 517 -15.93 -47.60 -1.18
N TRP A 518 -16.05 -47.07 -2.42
CA TRP A 518 -16.50 -45.71 -2.82
C TRP A 518 -17.91 -45.37 -2.30
N PRO A 519 -18.27 -44.09 -1.97
CA PRO A 519 -19.61 -43.77 -1.50
C PRO A 519 -20.59 -44.03 -2.64
N GLN A 520 -21.15 -45.23 -2.70
CA GLN A 520 -22.21 -45.56 -3.64
C GLN A 520 -23.50 -44.92 -3.13
N GLU A 521 -24.17 -44.25 -4.04
CA GLU A 521 -25.48 -43.63 -3.92
C GLU A 521 -26.43 -44.37 -2.96
N GLN A 522 -26.73 -43.76 -1.81
CA GLN A 522 -28.09 -43.82 -1.25
C GLN A 522 -28.89 -42.64 -1.79
N SER A 523 -29.08 -42.63 -3.11
CA SER A 523 -29.99 -41.73 -3.82
C SER A 523 -31.43 -42.12 -3.51
N ARG A 524 -31.95 -41.72 -2.35
CA ARG A 524 -33.36 -41.32 -2.29
C ARG A 524 -33.41 -39.85 -2.64
N LEU A 525 -33.90 -39.57 -3.85
CA LEU A 525 -34.38 -38.28 -4.35
C LEU A 525 -34.95 -37.44 -3.20
N THR A 526 -34.11 -36.62 -2.59
CA THR A 526 -34.54 -35.51 -1.76
C THR A 526 -34.40 -34.30 -2.65
N ALA A 527 -35.53 -33.66 -2.94
CA ALA A 527 -35.60 -32.47 -3.77
C ALA A 527 -34.51 -31.48 -3.33
N TYR A 528 -33.63 -31.18 -4.27
CA TYR A 528 -32.53 -30.24 -4.11
C TYR A 528 -33.08 -28.89 -3.67
N ARG A 529 -32.80 -28.47 -2.42
CA ARG A 529 -32.95 -27.07 -2.01
C ARG A 529 -31.62 -26.38 -2.31
N PRO A 530 -31.61 -25.26 -3.05
CA PRO A 530 -30.42 -24.40 -3.12
C PRO A 530 -29.96 -24.06 -1.69
N LEU A 531 -28.64 -24.00 -1.48
CA LEU A 531 -28.08 -23.45 -0.24
C LEU A 531 -28.79 -22.12 0.08
N PRO A 532 -29.23 -21.87 1.32
CA PRO A 532 -29.66 -20.53 1.71
C PRO A 532 -28.48 -19.61 1.47
N ALA A 533 -28.67 -18.59 0.63
CA ALA A 533 -27.73 -17.50 0.44
C ALA A 533 -27.56 -16.77 1.78
N HIS A 534 -26.65 -17.24 2.63
CA HIS A 534 -26.20 -16.47 3.78
C HIS A 534 -25.33 -15.32 3.24
N ARG A 535 -26.00 -14.17 3.07
CA ARG A 535 -25.46 -12.80 2.96
C ARG A 535 -24.13 -12.66 2.21
N PHE A 536 -24.09 -13.03 0.92
CA PHE A 536 -23.11 -12.49 -0.01
C PHE A 536 -23.80 -12.20 -1.36
N LEU A 537 -24.24 -10.94 -1.47
CA LEU A 537 -24.51 -10.09 -2.64
C LEU A 537 -25.29 -10.62 -3.88
N ASN A 538 -26.38 -9.91 -4.17
CA ASN A 538 -26.90 -9.66 -5.52
C ASN A 538 -25.77 -9.19 -6.45
N THR A 539 -25.48 -9.93 -7.52
CA THR A 539 -24.79 -9.38 -8.70
C THR A 539 -25.30 -10.04 -10.00
N PRO A 540 -25.40 -9.29 -11.12
CA PRO A 540 -26.05 -9.72 -12.35
C PRO A 540 -25.04 -10.40 -13.29
N ARG A 541 -24.66 -11.66 -13.02
CA ARG A 541 -23.86 -12.48 -13.97
C ARG A 541 -24.66 -13.68 -14.50
N LEU A 542 -25.89 -13.42 -14.94
CA LEU A 542 -26.79 -14.45 -15.49
C LEU A 542 -26.76 -14.56 -17.03
N LEU A 543 -26.13 -13.61 -17.74
CA LEU A 543 -26.12 -13.58 -19.22
C LEU A 543 -24.92 -14.27 -19.90
N ASP A 544 -23.78 -14.46 -19.23
CA ASP A 544 -22.62 -15.23 -19.76
C ASP A 544 -22.82 -16.76 -19.70
N LEU A 545 -24.00 -17.18 -19.24
CA LEU A 545 -24.37 -18.57 -19.02
C LEU A 545 -24.49 -19.37 -20.33
N ALA A 546 -24.71 -18.73 -21.48
CA ALA A 546 -25.04 -19.41 -22.74
C ALA A 546 -23.83 -19.74 -23.64
N THR A 547 -22.72 -18.99 -23.53
CA THR A 547 -21.53 -19.12 -24.40
C THR A 547 -20.54 -20.16 -23.89
N GLY A 548 -20.38 -20.28 -22.56
CA GLY A 548 -19.51 -21.30 -21.94
C GLY A 548 -20.03 -22.74 -22.12
N ILE A 549 -21.35 -22.93 -22.16
CA ILE A 549 -22.00 -24.25 -22.32
C ILE A 549 -21.72 -24.86 -23.70
N LYS A 550 -21.61 -24.05 -24.76
CA LYS A 550 -21.33 -24.54 -26.13
C LYS A 550 -19.88 -25.03 -26.32
N SER A 551 -18.92 -24.45 -25.61
CA SER A 551 -17.49 -24.79 -25.72
C SER A 551 -17.17 -26.17 -25.10
N VAL A 552 -17.78 -26.48 -23.96
CA VAL A 552 -17.59 -27.76 -23.25
C VAL A 552 -18.21 -28.93 -24.01
N MET A 553 -19.37 -28.73 -24.67
CA MET A 553 -20.03 -29.79 -25.44
C MET A 553 -19.26 -30.23 -26.70
N GLY A 554 -18.43 -29.35 -27.28
CA GLY A 554 -17.58 -29.70 -28.43
C GLY A 554 -16.41 -30.63 -28.08
N ILE A 555 -15.91 -30.56 -26.84
CA ILE A 555 -14.77 -31.35 -26.34
C ILE A 555 -15.19 -32.79 -25.99
N VAL A 556 -16.43 -32.96 -25.52
CA VAL A 556 -17.03 -34.26 -25.14
C VAL A 556 -17.14 -35.22 -26.33
N HIS A 557 -17.33 -34.70 -27.55
CA HIS A 557 -17.54 -35.52 -28.74
C HIS A 557 -16.26 -36.20 -29.27
N VAL A 558 -15.07 -35.70 -28.88
CA VAL A 558 -13.75 -36.18 -29.35
C VAL A 558 -13.16 -37.26 -28.42
N LEU A 559 -13.61 -37.35 -27.16
CA LEU A 559 -13.01 -38.21 -26.12
C LEU A 559 -13.67 -39.60 -25.98
N GLN A 560 -14.55 -39.99 -26.91
CA GLN A 560 -15.42 -41.18 -26.81
C GLN A 560 -14.75 -42.54 -27.11
N GLY A 561 -13.42 -42.65 -27.07
CA GLY A 561 -12.69 -43.86 -27.55
C GLY A 561 -12.01 -44.76 -26.50
N THR A 562 -11.88 -44.37 -25.23
CA THR A 562 -10.80 -44.95 -24.36
C THR A 562 -11.19 -45.32 -22.92
N ILE A 563 -12.42 -45.82 -22.68
CA ILE A 563 -12.86 -46.26 -21.33
C ILE A 563 -13.21 -47.78 -21.30
N PRO A 564 -12.62 -48.59 -20.39
CA PRO A 564 -12.88 -50.03 -20.27
C PRO A 564 -14.30 -50.43 -19.82
N PRO A 565 -14.72 -51.70 -20.03
CA PRO A 565 -16.13 -52.15 -20.04
C PRO A 565 -16.88 -52.22 -18.70
N CYS A 566 -16.27 -51.91 -17.56
CA CYS A 566 -16.82 -52.24 -16.24
C CYS A 566 -17.69 -51.14 -15.57
N LEU A 567 -18.06 -50.08 -16.28
CA LEU A 567 -18.96 -49.02 -15.78
C LEU A 567 -20.13 -48.80 -16.76
N ARG A 568 -21.08 -49.73 -16.80
CA ARG A 568 -22.29 -49.63 -17.64
C ARG A 568 -23.44 -48.90 -16.91
N THR A 569 -23.48 -47.59 -17.07
CA THR A 569 -24.71 -46.78 -17.09
C THR A 569 -24.54 -45.69 -18.16
N THR A 570 -25.65 -45.27 -18.75
CA THR A 570 -25.81 -44.62 -20.06
C THR A 570 -24.95 -43.36 -20.26
N GLN A 571 -24.21 -43.32 -21.37
CA GLN A 571 -23.18 -42.34 -21.73
C GLN A 571 -23.61 -40.86 -21.58
N ALA A 572 -24.86 -40.51 -21.89
CA ALA A 572 -25.35 -39.13 -21.82
C ALA A 572 -25.53 -38.58 -20.38
N ILE A 573 -25.70 -39.45 -19.38
CA ILE A 573 -25.82 -39.05 -17.96
C ILE A 573 -24.43 -38.73 -17.39
N LYS A 574 -23.37 -39.36 -17.92
CA LYS A 574 -21.98 -39.17 -17.50
C LYS A 574 -21.41 -37.83 -17.95
N ASP A 575 -21.80 -37.35 -19.14
CA ASP A 575 -21.33 -36.08 -19.69
C ASP A 575 -21.86 -34.87 -18.88
N ASP A 576 -23.12 -34.92 -18.45
CA ASP A 576 -23.75 -33.89 -17.60
C ASP A 576 -23.18 -33.91 -16.17
N GLN A 577 -22.97 -35.10 -15.59
CA GLN A 577 -22.38 -35.26 -14.26
C GLN A 577 -20.92 -34.78 -14.22
N PHE A 578 -20.14 -35.05 -15.27
CA PHE A 578 -18.76 -34.60 -15.41
C PHE A 578 -18.66 -33.07 -15.53
N ALA A 579 -19.44 -32.46 -16.44
CA ALA A 579 -19.49 -31.01 -16.58
C ALA A 579 -19.93 -30.34 -15.28
N ARG A 580 -20.87 -30.95 -14.56
CA ARG A 580 -21.36 -30.48 -13.26
C ARG A 580 -20.32 -30.57 -12.15
N ILE A 581 -19.51 -31.63 -12.06
CA ILE A 581 -18.43 -31.75 -11.07
C ILE A 581 -17.38 -30.65 -11.28
N VAL A 582 -16.91 -30.48 -12.53
CA VAL A 582 -15.93 -29.44 -12.85
C VAL A 582 -16.51 -28.05 -12.61
N TYR A 583 -17.78 -27.83 -12.96
CA TYR A 583 -18.48 -26.58 -12.74
C TYR A 583 -18.67 -26.24 -11.25
N GLU A 584 -19.19 -27.16 -10.45
CA GLU A 584 -19.42 -26.95 -9.00
C GLU A 584 -18.10 -26.72 -8.27
N TYR A 585 -17.07 -27.50 -8.60
CA TYR A 585 -15.73 -27.30 -8.04
C TYR A 585 -15.15 -25.93 -8.41
N ARG A 586 -15.38 -25.49 -9.65
CA ARG A 586 -14.99 -24.18 -10.14
C ARG A 586 -15.78 -23.05 -9.47
N ILE A 587 -17.08 -23.18 -9.27
CA ILE A 587 -17.90 -22.18 -8.56
C ILE A 587 -17.45 -22.05 -7.11
N VAL A 588 -17.15 -23.17 -6.44
CA VAL A 588 -16.68 -23.16 -5.05
C VAL A 588 -15.28 -22.52 -4.92
N ARG A 589 -14.38 -22.67 -5.91
CA ARG A 589 -13.02 -22.08 -5.85
C ARG A 589 -12.88 -20.70 -6.50
N CYS A 590 -13.46 -20.46 -7.67
CA CYS A 590 -13.29 -19.21 -8.42
C CYS A 590 -13.99 -18.02 -7.77
N ASN A 591 -15.09 -18.22 -7.03
CA ASN A 591 -15.72 -17.13 -6.25
C ASN A 591 -14.80 -16.59 -5.13
N LEU A 592 -13.73 -17.31 -4.82
CA LEU A 592 -12.73 -16.97 -3.80
C LEU A 592 -11.39 -16.57 -4.43
N TRP A 593 -11.29 -16.53 -5.75
CA TRP A 593 -10.09 -16.05 -6.43
C TRP A 593 -10.00 -14.55 -6.33
N PHE A 594 -8.76 -14.06 -6.35
CA PHE A 594 -8.51 -12.64 -6.39
C PHE A 594 -9.16 -12.10 -7.66
N MET A 595 -8.79 -12.58 -8.85
CA MET A 595 -9.40 -12.18 -10.14
C MET A 595 -9.66 -13.38 -11.05
N ASP A 596 -10.53 -13.17 -12.05
CA ASP A 596 -10.81 -14.15 -13.09
C ASP A 596 -9.56 -14.33 -13.99
N PRO A 597 -9.08 -15.56 -14.26
CA PRO A 597 -7.97 -15.77 -15.17
C PRO A 597 -8.42 -15.50 -16.62
N PRO A 598 -7.48 -15.15 -17.51
CA PRO A 598 -7.76 -15.00 -18.94
C PRO A 598 -8.44 -16.24 -19.53
N ALA A 599 -9.36 -16.03 -20.47
CA ALA A 599 -10.16 -17.10 -21.07
C ALA A 599 -9.31 -18.26 -21.62
N ALA A 600 -8.20 -17.97 -22.31
CA ALA A 600 -7.30 -18.98 -22.85
C ALA A 600 -6.68 -19.89 -21.76
N ILE A 601 -6.37 -19.30 -20.60
CA ILE A 601 -5.74 -20.02 -19.49
C ILE A 601 -6.79 -20.85 -18.75
N ARG A 602 -7.97 -20.27 -18.54
CA ARG A 602 -9.13 -20.99 -18.02
C ARG A 602 -9.46 -22.22 -18.88
N ASP A 603 -9.51 -22.06 -20.20
CA ASP A 603 -9.91 -23.13 -21.11
C ASP A 603 -8.81 -24.22 -21.19
N CYS A 604 -7.54 -23.84 -21.12
CA CYS A 604 -6.40 -24.76 -20.96
C CYS A 604 -6.48 -25.56 -19.65
N LEU A 605 -6.76 -24.90 -18.52
CA LEU A 605 -6.96 -25.55 -17.23
C LEU A 605 -8.11 -26.56 -17.31
N VAL A 606 -9.25 -26.17 -17.89
CA VAL A 606 -10.41 -27.06 -18.07
C VAL A 606 -10.07 -28.28 -18.94
N ALA A 607 -9.37 -28.07 -20.06
CA ALA A 607 -8.94 -29.16 -20.94
C ALA A 607 -7.96 -30.13 -20.26
N ARG A 608 -7.08 -29.63 -19.38
CA ARG A 608 -6.16 -30.49 -18.60
C ARG A 608 -6.90 -31.28 -17.52
N LEU A 609 -7.84 -30.63 -16.82
CA LEU A 609 -8.66 -31.27 -15.79
C LEU A 609 -9.57 -32.37 -16.35
N SER A 610 -9.98 -32.27 -17.63
CA SER A 610 -10.85 -33.27 -18.27
C SER A 610 -10.17 -34.54 -18.73
N ILE A 611 -8.83 -34.56 -18.81
CA ILE A 611 -8.07 -35.69 -19.34
C ILE A 611 -7.54 -36.60 -18.21
N SER A 612 -7.32 -36.07 -16.99
CA SER A 612 -6.73 -36.81 -15.87
C SER A 612 -7.78 -37.50 -14.98
N LYS A 613 -7.86 -38.84 -15.06
CA LYS A 613 -8.74 -39.66 -14.20
C LYS A 613 -8.42 -39.50 -12.71
N THR A 614 -7.15 -39.40 -12.38
CA THR A 614 -6.63 -39.26 -11.02
C THR A 614 -6.99 -37.91 -10.41
N MET A 615 -6.87 -36.84 -11.19
CA MET A 615 -7.27 -35.49 -10.77
C MET A 615 -8.78 -35.38 -10.56
N MET A 616 -9.59 -36.02 -11.42
CA MET A 616 -11.04 -36.07 -11.24
C MET A 616 -11.44 -36.69 -9.90
N LEU A 617 -10.79 -37.79 -9.50
CA LEU A 617 -11.07 -38.44 -8.21
C LEU A 617 -10.74 -37.50 -7.04
N ALA A 618 -9.60 -36.80 -7.10
CA ALA A 618 -9.20 -35.83 -6.07
C ALA A 618 -10.17 -34.62 -6.01
N MET A 619 -10.59 -34.10 -7.17
CA MET A 619 -11.56 -33.00 -7.25
C MET A 619 -12.93 -33.39 -6.70
N TYR A 620 -13.44 -34.56 -7.10
CA TYR A 620 -14.73 -35.06 -6.60
C TYR A 620 -14.69 -35.24 -5.08
N LEU A 621 -13.62 -35.85 -4.55
CA LEU A 621 -13.42 -35.97 -3.11
C LEU A 621 -13.38 -34.58 -2.45
N GLY A 622 -12.72 -33.61 -3.08
CA GLY A 622 -12.70 -32.21 -2.65
C GLY A 622 -14.10 -31.59 -2.57
N ILE A 623 -14.95 -31.76 -3.59
CA ILE A 623 -16.34 -31.26 -3.57
C ILE A 623 -17.13 -31.88 -2.41
N GLN A 624 -17.09 -33.22 -2.29
CA GLN A 624 -17.83 -33.94 -1.26
C GLN A 624 -17.39 -33.52 0.15
N LEU A 625 -16.07 -33.41 0.36
CA LEU A 625 -15.50 -32.91 1.60
C LEU A 625 -15.92 -31.46 1.87
N PHE A 626 -15.93 -30.61 0.84
CA PHE A 626 -16.32 -29.21 0.98
C PHE A 626 -17.80 -29.02 1.31
N GLN A 627 -18.68 -29.85 0.74
CA GLN A 627 -20.10 -29.93 1.06
C GLN A 627 -20.35 -30.50 2.45
N ALA A 628 -19.61 -31.54 2.85
CA ALA A 628 -19.71 -32.11 4.18
C ALA A 628 -19.32 -31.09 5.27
N ILE A 629 -18.22 -30.36 5.08
CA ILE A 629 -17.79 -29.32 6.04
C ILE A 629 -18.80 -28.16 6.11
N SER A 630 -19.51 -27.82 5.02
CA SER A 630 -20.52 -26.76 5.07
C SER A 630 -21.83 -27.19 5.75
N GLN A 631 -22.10 -28.50 5.82
CA GLN A 631 -23.34 -29.07 6.36
C GLN A 631 -23.18 -29.71 7.76
N ASP A 632 -21.97 -30.10 8.15
CA ASP A 632 -21.70 -30.86 9.39
C ASP A 632 -21.11 -29.97 10.51
N HIS A 633 -21.96 -29.57 11.45
CA HIS A 633 -21.56 -28.78 12.63
C HIS A 633 -20.93 -29.63 13.75
N CYS A 634 -20.92 -30.97 13.62
CA CYS A 634 -20.49 -31.91 14.66
C CYS A 634 -19.20 -32.70 14.29
N GLY A 635 -18.69 -32.55 13.06
CA GLY A 635 -17.36 -33.00 12.63
C GLY A 635 -17.20 -34.51 12.34
N THR A 636 -18.27 -35.31 12.47
CA THR A 636 -18.23 -36.78 12.29
C THR A 636 -18.22 -37.20 10.82
N ALA A 637 -18.84 -36.45 9.92
CA ALA A 637 -18.79 -36.69 8.49
C ALA A 637 -17.40 -36.32 7.93
N VAL A 638 -16.78 -35.26 8.44
CA VAL A 638 -15.44 -34.80 8.05
C VAL A 638 -14.39 -35.87 8.34
N GLN A 639 -14.44 -36.53 9.51
CA GLN A 639 -13.49 -37.61 9.84
C GLN A 639 -13.56 -38.79 8.87
N ARG A 640 -14.75 -39.14 8.36
CA ARG A 640 -14.87 -40.19 7.34
C ARG A 640 -14.07 -39.77 6.10
N TYR A 641 -14.35 -38.59 5.55
CA TYR A 641 -13.67 -38.05 4.35
C TYR A 641 -12.15 -37.92 4.51
N ILE A 642 -11.64 -37.61 5.71
CA ILE A 642 -10.19 -37.63 5.97
C ILE A 642 -9.61 -39.04 5.72
N GLY A 643 -10.27 -40.10 6.20
CA GLY A 643 -9.86 -41.48 5.92
C GLY A 643 -9.88 -41.85 4.43
N TRP A 644 -10.69 -41.16 3.62
CA TRP A 644 -10.68 -41.31 2.15
C TRP A 644 -9.52 -40.58 1.49
N VAL A 645 -9.15 -39.41 2.00
CA VAL A 645 -7.94 -38.70 1.56
C VAL A 645 -6.72 -39.58 1.78
N ASP A 646 -6.62 -40.26 2.93
CA ASP A 646 -5.51 -41.17 3.24
C ASP A 646 -5.51 -42.44 2.37
N LYS A 647 -6.69 -43.00 2.06
CA LYS A 647 -6.80 -44.13 1.11
C LYS A 647 -6.37 -43.75 -0.30
N LEU A 648 -6.76 -42.56 -0.76
CA LEU A 648 -6.39 -42.05 -2.07
C LEU A 648 -4.89 -41.73 -2.14
N GLU A 649 -4.30 -41.22 -1.06
CA GLU A 649 -2.85 -41.08 -0.92
C GLU A 649 -2.14 -42.44 -1.06
N ASN A 650 -2.61 -43.47 -0.36
CA ASN A 650 -2.03 -44.80 -0.42
C ASN A 650 -2.15 -45.42 -1.82
N HIS A 651 -3.28 -45.22 -2.50
CA HIS A 651 -3.44 -45.61 -3.91
C HIS A 651 -2.38 -44.96 -4.80
N PHE A 652 -2.10 -43.66 -4.62
CA PHE A 652 -1.05 -42.96 -5.37
C PHE A 652 0.36 -43.38 -4.98
N ALA A 653 0.53 -44.09 -3.85
CA ALA A 653 1.79 -44.65 -3.41
C ALA A 653 1.99 -46.11 -3.86
N THR A 654 0.93 -46.88 -4.13
CA THR A 654 0.98 -48.31 -4.51
C THR A 654 1.05 -48.57 -6.01
N ASP A 655 0.56 -47.68 -6.88
CA ASP A 655 0.72 -47.79 -8.34
C ASP A 655 2.16 -47.40 -8.75
N PHE A 656 3.14 -48.31 -8.62
CA PHE A 656 4.47 -48.10 -9.23
C PHE A 656 5.00 -49.33 -9.96
N GLY A 657 4.94 -49.27 -11.28
CA GLY A 657 5.99 -49.81 -12.15
C GLY A 657 7.19 -48.86 -12.20
N THR A 658 8.38 -49.40 -12.37
CA THR A 658 9.62 -48.62 -12.56
C THR A 658 9.52 -47.79 -13.85
N ASN A 659 9.32 -46.46 -13.72
CA ASN A 659 9.27 -45.42 -14.78
C ASN A 659 7.96 -45.26 -15.57
N PRO A 660 6.91 -44.62 -15.00
CA PRO A 660 5.72 -44.24 -15.78
C PRO A 660 6.06 -43.20 -16.88
N PRO A 661 5.28 -43.13 -17.98
CA PRO A 661 5.34 -42.09 -18.99
C PRO A 661 5.26 -40.66 -18.42
N MET A 662 5.78 -39.67 -19.16
CA MET A 662 5.83 -38.27 -18.69
C MET A 662 4.44 -37.63 -18.53
N THR A 663 3.48 -38.00 -19.37
CA THR A 663 2.09 -37.55 -19.27
C THR A 663 1.41 -38.05 -17.99
N GLU A 664 1.60 -39.33 -17.66
CA GLU A 664 1.12 -39.93 -16.41
C GLU A 664 1.82 -39.34 -15.18
N THR A 665 3.12 -39.05 -15.29
CA THR A 665 3.88 -38.37 -14.24
C THR A 665 3.32 -36.97 -13.95
N ALA A 666 2.96 -36.21 -14.99
CA ALA A 666 2.33 -34.89 -14.88
C ALA A 666 0.93 -34.94 -14.22
N ASP A 667 0.14 -35.97 -14.53
CA ASP A 667 -1.17 -36.16 -13.91
C ASP A 667 -1.07 -36.52 -12.42
N LEU A 668 -0.11 -37.37 -12.07
CA LEU A 668 0.14 -37.79 -10.68
C LEU A 668 0.59 -36.63 -9.79
N ILE A 669 1.51 -35.77 -10.27
CA ILE A 669 1.93 -34.59 -9.48
C ILE A 669 0.75 -33.64 -9.27
N LEU A 670 -0.09 -33.43 -10.29
CA LEU A 670 -1.22 -32.52 -10.19
C LEU A 670 -2.25 -33.02 -9.17
N ALA A 671 -2.54 -34.32 -9.17
CA ALA A 671 -3.40 -34.96 -8.17
C ALA A 671 -2.79 -34.93 -6.76
N GLN A 672 -1.48 -35.13 -6.62
CA GLN A 672 -0.78 -35.03 -5.34
C GLN A 672 -0.80 -33.62 -4.76
N LEU A 673 -0.62 -32.59 -5.60
CA LEU A 673 -0.74 -31.19 -5.17
C LEU A 673 -2.17 -30.85 -4.77
N GLU A 674 -3.18 -31.47 -5.40
CA GLU A 674 -4.57 -31.35 -4.96
C GLU A 674 -4.81 -32.00 -3.60
N LEU A 675 -4.27 -33.20 -3.35
CA LEU A 675 -4.33 -33.81 -2.03
C LEU A 675 -3.59 -33.00 -0.96
N ALA A 676 -2.42 -32.44 -1.30
CA ALA A 676 -1.68 -31.55 -0.40
C ALA A 676 -2.57 -30.37 0.01
N TYR A 677 -3.22 -29.72 -0.96
CA TYR A 677 -4.18 -28.64 -0.71
C TYR A 677 -5.35 -29.05 0.19
N LEU A 678 -5.97 -30.21 -0.07
CA LEU A 678 -7.05 -30.73 0.77
C LEU A 678 -6.56 -30.98 2.20
N LYS A 679 -5.39 -31.61 2.38
CA LYS A 679 -4.82 -31.85 3.73
C LYS A 679 -4.51 -30.55 4.46
N PHE A 680 -3.86 -29.60 3.79
CA PHE A 680 -3.61 -28.24 4.28
C PHE A 680 -4.90 -27.56 4.79
N THR A 681 -5.94 -27.55 3.96
CA THR A 681 -7.19 -26.83 4.26
C THR A 681 -8.16 -27.57 5.18
N THR A 682 -8.07 -28.90 5.30
CA THR A 682 -9.08 -29.71 6.04
C THR A 682 -8.54 -30.60 7.15
N VAL A 683 -7.31 -31.14 7.05
CA VAL A 683 -6.65 -31.97 8.07
C VAL A 683 -5.77 -31.10 8.99
N ASP A 684 -4.53 -30.84 8.59
CA ASP A 684 -3.58 -29.95 9.28
C ASP A 684 -2.41 -29.57 8.34
N ILE A 685 -1.56 -28.63 8.79
CA ILE A 685 -0.43 -28.10 8.01
C ILE A 685 0.70 -29.14 7.84
N VAL A 686 0.95 -29.96 8.85
CA VAL A 686 2.00 -31.00 8.84
C VAL A 686 1.69 -32.03 7.77
N SER A 687 0.46 -32.55 7.80
CA SER A 687 -0.03 -33.53 6.84
C SER A 687 0.01 -33.00 5.41
N GLY A 688 -0.39 -31.73 5.17
CA GLY A 688 -0.29 -31.10 3.85
C GLY A 688 1.15 -30.96 3.36
N TYR A 689 2.06 -30.53 4.24
CA TYR A 689 3.48 -30.36 3.92
C TYR A 689 4.18 -31.69 3.61
N ILE A 690 3.81 -32.78 4.30
CA ILE A 690 4.31 -34.14 3.98
C ILE A 690 3.95 -34.55 2.55
N ILE A 691 2.72 -34.28 2.09
CA ILE A 691 2.32 -34.61 0.71
C ILE A 691 3.09 -33.77 -0.31
N LEU A 692 3.29 -32.47 -0.03
CA LEU A 692 4.11 -31.61 -0.88
C LEU A 692 5.54 -32.16 -1.03
N ARG A 693 6.16 -32.61 0.07
CA ARG A 693 7.48 -33.27 0.03
C ARG A 693 7.48 -34.54 -0.81
N LYS A 694 6.42 -35.35 -0.74
CA LYS A 694 6.28 -36.57 -1.56
C LYS A 694 6.11 -36.29 -3.06
N ALA A 695 5.72 -35.07 -3.45
CA ALA A 695 5.61 -34.66 -4.85
C ALA A 695 6.96 -34.25 -5.47
N LEU A 696 7.97 -33.91 -4.65
CA LEU A 696 9.27 -33.39 -5.10
C LEU A 696 9.98 -34.30 -6.13
N PRO A 697 10.10 -35.62 -5.95
CA PRO A 697 10.82 -36.45 -6.93
C PRO A 697 10.17 -36.44 -8.32
N ARG A 698 8.85 -36.34 -8.39
CA ARG A 698 8.10 -36.27 -9.67
C ARG A 698 8.26 -34.90 -10.32
N PHE A 699 8.24 -33.84 -9.51
CA PHE A 699 8.54 -32.49 -9.98
C PHE A 699 9.93 -32.42 -10.62
N LEU A 700 10.96 -32.89 -9.93
CA LEU A 700 12.34 -32.89 -10.43
C LEU A 700 12.48 -33.71 -11.72
N ARG A 701 11.77 -34.84 -11.84
CA ARG A 701 11.75 -35.65 -13.07
C ARG A 701 11.17 -34.88 -14.26
N LEU A 702 10.09 -34.12 -14.07
CA LEU A 702 9.47 -33.31 -15.12
C LEU A 702 10.36 -32.12 -15.52
N VAL A 703 11.04 -31.50 -14.56
CA VAL A 703 12.02 -30.43 -14.83
C VAL A 703 13.24 -30.98 -15.58
N ALA A 704 13.78 -32.12 -15.15
CA ALA A 704 14.94 -32.75 -15.78
C ALA A 704 14.68 -33.17 -17.23
N ALA A 705 13.43 -33.50 -17.57
CA ALA A 705 13.02 -33.85 -18.93
C ALA A 705 13.02 -32.65 -19.91
N ASP A 706 13.14 -31.42 -19.41
CA ASP A 706 13.04 -30.19 -20.19
C ASP A 706 14.21 -29.26 -19.87
N LYS A 707 15.21 -29.23 -20.76
CA LYS A 707 16.43 -28.43 -20.58
C LYS A 707 16.17 -26.92 -20.45
N SER A 708 14.99 -26.46 -20.87
CA SER A 708 14.61 -25.06 -20.72
C SER A 708 14.22 -24.68 -19.28
N LEU A 709 14.08 -25.64 -18.36
CA LEU A 709 13.57 -25.40 -17.01
C LEU A 709 14.63 -25.41 -15.91
N TYR A 710 15.87 -25.78 -16.23
CA TYR A 710 17.01 -25.72 -15.31
C TYR A 710 18.16 -24.92 -15.89
N MET A 711 19.04 -24.44 -15.03
CA MET A 711 20.25 -23.70 -15.38
C MET A 711 21.45 -24.28 -14.65
N GLU A 712 22.61 -24.08 -15.24
CA GLU A 712 23.89 -24.46 -14.66
C GLU A 712 24.56 -23.21 -14.09
N TYR A 713 25.01 -23.29 -12.84
CA TYR A 713 25.79 -22.25 -12.20
C TYR A 713 27.28 -22.35 -12.55
N PRO A 714 28.07 -21.29 -12.32
CA PRO A 714 29.51 -21.29 -12.62
C PRO A 714 30.30 -22.39 -11.91
N ASP A 715 29.76 -22.96 -10.83
CA ASP A 715 30.35 -24.08 -10.08
C ASP A 715 29.96 -25.46 -10.64
N GLY A 716 29.18 -25.52 -11.74
CA GLY A 716 28.69 -26.74 -12.36
C GLY A 716 27.44 -27.33 -11.71
N SER A 717 26.86 -26.67 -10.70
CA SER A 717 25.62 -27.10 -10.07
C SER A 717 24.41 -26.84 -10.97
N LEU A 718 23.48 -27.80 -11.05
CA LEU A 718 22.22 -27.65 -11.81
C LEU A 718 21.09 -27.27 -10.87
N VAL A 719 20.47 -26.12 -11.12
CA VAL A 719 19.36 -25.60 -10.32
C VAL A 719 18.13 -25.35 -11.18
N VAL A 720 16.95 -25.39 -10.56
CA VAL A 720 15.69 -25.13 -11.27
C VAL A 720 15.56 -23.64 -11.53
N SER A 721 15.37 -23.24 -12.78
CA SER A 721 15.19 -21.83 -13.11
C SER A 721 13.82 -21.36 -12.64
N PHE A 722 13.76 -20.52 -11.60
CA PHE A 722 12.51 -20.09 -10.97
C PHE A 722 11.58 -19.44 -11.99
N THR A 723 12.09 -18.44 -12.72
CA THR A 723 11.36 -17.67 -13.72
C THR A 723 10.84 -18.56 -14.86
N ARG A 724 11.68 -19.45 -15.42
CA ARG A 724 11.27 -20.31 -16.56
C ARG A 724 10.28 -21.39 -16.14
N ALA A 725 10.47 -21.99 -14.97
CA ALA A 725 9.58 -23.03 -14.47
C ALA A 725 8.23 -22.47 -14.00
N LEU A 726 8.21 -21.28 -13.37
CA LEU A 726 6.97 -20.60 -12.98
C LEU A 726 6.19 -20.06 -14.20
N SER A 727 6.90 -19.66 -15.27
CA SER A 727 6.31 -19.22 -16.54
C SER A 727 5.97 -20.37 -17.50
N SER A 728 6.12 -21.63 -17.07
CA SER A 728 5.83 -22.79 -17.91
C SER A 728 4.32 -22.92 -18.17
N PRO A 729 3.87 -23.31 -19.38
CA PRO A 729 2.46 -23.65 -19.62
C PRO A 729 2.01 -24.92 -18.87
N LYS A 730 2.96 -25.65 -18.25
CA LYS A 730 2.72 -26.83 -17.43
C LYS A 730 2.26 -26.41 -16.03
N HIS A 731 0.95 -26.29 -15.85
CA HIS A 731 0.32 -25.81 -14.60
C HIS A 731 0.75 -26.59 -13.35
N GLU A 732 1.06 -27.88 -13.46
CA GLU A 732 1.58 -28.69 -12.37
C GLU A 732 2.92 -28.20 -11.80
N LEU A 733 3.79 -27.64 -12.66
CA LEU A 733 5.10 -27.11 -12.25
C LEU A 733 4.92 -25.76 -11.55
N GLU A 734 4.12 -24.89 -12.15
CA GLU A 734 3.71 -23.61 -11.58
C GLU A 734 3.16 -23.83 -10.16
N ARG A 735 2.16 -24.70 -10.01
CA ARG A 735 1.50 -24.97 -8.72
C ARG A 735 2.46 -25.55 -7.66
N PHE A 736 3.42 -26.39 -8.05
CA PHE A 736 4.43 -26.91 -7.12
C PHE A 736 5.31 -25.77 -6.58
N ILE A 737 5.85 -24.92 -7.47
CA ILE A 737 6.72 -23.80 -7.10
C ILE A 737 6.00 -22.80 -6.21
N ILE A 738 4.72 -22.55 -6.48
CA ILE A 738 3.83 -21.72 -5.64
C ILE A 738 3.77 -22.28 -4.22
N TYR A 739 3.54 -23.60 -4.08
CA TYR A 739 3.38 -24.23 -2.77
C TYR A 739 4.71 -24.27 -2.02
N ASP A 740 5.81 -24.58 -2.71
CA ASP A 740 7.14 -24.59 -2.14
C ASP A 740 7.56 -23.20 -1.65
N THR A 741 7.33 -22.16 -2.46
CA THR A 741 7.64 -20.76 -2.10
C THR A 741 6.79 -20.28 -0.92
N ALA A 742 5.47 -20.54 -0.94
CA ALA A 742 4.55 -20.11 0.10
C ALA A 742 4.80 -20.82 1.44
N THR A 743 5.06 -22.13 1.40
CA THR A 743 5.37 -22.91 2.62
C THR A 743 6.72 -22.51 3.20
N SER A 744 7.75 -22.34 2.38
CA SER A 744 9.06 -21.85 2.82
C SER A 744 8.99 -20.48 3.46
N PHE A 745 8.23 -19.57 2.86
CA PHE A 745 8.02 -18.23 3.38
C PHE A 745 7.24 -18.24 4.70
N ILE A 746 6.00 -18.75 4.69
CA ILE A 746 5.09 -18.60 5.83
C ILE A 746 5.45 -19.52 6.99
N LEU A 747 5.88 -20.75 6.70
CA LEU A 747 6.32 -21.67 7.73
C LEU A 747 7.76 -21.34 8.14
N GLY A 748 8.59 -20.75 7.28
CA GLY A 748 10.01 -20.54 7.60
C GLY A 748 10.78 -21.86 7.60
N VAL A 749 10.42 -22.76 6.69
CA VAL A 749 11.17 -23.99 6.36
C VAL A 749 12.05 -23.72 5.13
N PRO A 750 13.15 -24.47 4.93
CA PRO A 750 13.90 -24.40 3.68
C PRO A 750 13.02 -24.78 2.47
N PRO A 751 13.24 -24.15 1.30
CA PRO A 751 12.62 -24.60 0.05
C PRO A 751 13.04 -26.03 -0.27
N LEU A 752 12.11 -26.79 -0.83
CA LEU A 752 12.31 -28.18 -1.23
C LEU A 752 13.17 -28.28 -2.49
N VAL A 753 13.21 -27.21 -3.29
CA VAL A 753 13.95 -27.11 -4.54
C VAL A 753 14.98 -25.99 -4.41
N GLU A 754 16.16 -26.24 -4.98
CA GLU A 754 17.16 -25.19 -5.17
C GLU A 754 16.85 -24.42 -6.47
N TYR A 755 16.56 -23.13 -6.31
CA TYR A 755 16.14 -22.26 -7.40
C TYR A 755 17.27 -21.34 -7.87
N GLY A 756 17.33 -21.15 -9.19
CA GLY A 756 18.15 -20.13 -9.83
C GLY A 756 17.35 -19.00 -10.47
N TYR A 757 17.94 -17.80 -10.43
CA TYR A 757 17.31 -16.54 -10.81
C TYR A 757 18.11 -15.89 -11.94
N ASN A 758 17.43 -15.60 -13.04
CA ASN A 758 17.98 -14.88 -14.18
C ASN A 758 17.14 -13.62 -14.42
N ASN A 759 17.77 -12.53 -14.87
CA ASN A 759 17.10 -11.28 -15.25
C ASN A 759 16.25 -11.41 -16.55
N ASP A 760 15.76 -12.60 -16.91
CA ASP A 760 14.92 -12.82 -18.08
C ASP A 760 13.53 -12.23 -17.84
N SER A 761 13.41 -10.93 -18.11
CA SER A 761 12.19 -10.14 -18.02
C SER A 761 11.24 -10.47 -19.18
N ARG A 762 10.53 -11.59 -19.09
CA ARG A 762 9.30 -11.81 -19.89
C ARG A 762 8.11 -11.88 -18.95
N CYS A 763 7.47 -10.73 -18.73
CA CYS A 763 6.21 -10.63 -18.01
C CYS A 763 5.11 -11.35 -18.78
N VAL A 764 4.68 -12.50 -18.27
CA VAL A 764 3.34 -13.05 -18.55
C VAL A 764 2.54 -12.88 -17.26
N SER A 765 1.21 -12.75 -17.29
CA SER A 765 0.41 -12.76 -16.05
C SER A 765 0.28 -14.20 -15.55
N HIS A 766 0.36 -14.42 -14.22
CA HIS A 766 0.57 -15.74 -13.60
C HIS A 766 -0.51 -16.12 -12.58
N GLY A 767 -0.69 -17.41 -12.32
CA GLY A 767 -1.76 -17.95 -11.46
C GLY A 767 -1.75 -17.46 -10.01
N PHE A 768 -0.59 -17.07 -9.45
CA PHE A 768 -0.50 -16.54 -8.08
C PHE A 768 -1.18 -15.17 -7.95
N GLU A 769 -1.07 -14.34 -8.99
CA GLU A 769 -1.72 -13.04 -9.07
C GLU A 769 -3.25 -13.22 -9.07
N TRP A 770 -3.75 -14.22 -9.79
CA TRP A 770 -5.19 -14.46 -9.88
C TRP A 770 -5.81 -15.13 -8.65
N ILE A 771 -5.07 -15.98 -7.96
CA ILE A 771 -5.62 -16.73 -6.83
C ILE A 771 -5.46 -15.94 -5.52
N HIS A 772 -4.35 -15.22 -5.35
CA HIS A 772 -3.98 -14.65 -4.06
C HIS A 772 -3.64 -13.15 -4.10
N GLY A 773 -3.60 -12.54 -5.29
CA GLY A 773 -3.28 -11.13 -5.46
C GLY A 773 -1.81 -10.79 -5.21
N ILE A 774 -0.89 -11.77 -5.21
CA ILE A 774 0.54 -11.48 -5.13
C ILE A 774 1.12 -11.26 -6.54
N PRO A 775 1.77 -10.11 -6.79
CA PRO A 775 2.44 -9.85 -8.05
C PRO A 775 3.63 -10.79 -8.29
N PHE A 776 3.88 -11.14 -9.56
CA PHE A 776 5.01 -12.00 -9.96
C PHE A 776 6.37 -11.49 -9.45
N ALA A 777 6.62 -10.19 -9.63
CA ALA A 777 7.87 -9.57 -9.19
C ALA A 777 8.10 -9.73 -7.69
N LEU A 778 7.02 -9.75 -6.89
CA LEU A 778 7.11 -9.90 -5.44
C LEU A 778 7.28 -11.36 -5.01
N ILE A 779 6.65 -12.34 -5.69
CA ILE A 779 6.88 -13.77 -5.37
C ILE A 779 8.31 -14.21 -5.71
N GLU A 780 8.90 -13.69 -6.78
CA GLU A 780 10.30 -13.97 -7.12
C GLU A 780 11.24 -13.46 -6.03
N VAL A 781 11.00 -12.26 -5.49
CA VAL A 781 11.78 -11.73 -4.36
C VAL A 781 11.59 -12.56 -3.10
N ILE A 782 10.37 -13.02 -2.78
CA ILE A 782 10.13 -13.95 -1.66
C ILE A 782 10.96 -15.23 -1.84
N SER A 783 10.96 -15.81 -3.05
CA SER A 783 11.73 -16.99 -3.37
C SER A 783 13.24 -16.77 -3.18
N GLN A 784 13.77 -15.63 -3.64
CA GLN A 784 15.18 -15.27 -3.45
C GLN A 784 15.55 -15.19 -1.95
N ILE A 785 14.70 -14.55 -1.13
CA ILE A 785 14.90 -14.48 0.32
C ILE A 785 14.84 -15.90 0.94
N ASN A 786 13.91 -16.75 0.52
CA ASN A 786 13.84 -18.15 0.98
C ASN A 786 15.14 -18.91 0.70
N SER A 787 15.65 -18.83 -0.54
CA SER A 787 16.89 -19.48 -0.96
C SER A 787 18.10 -18.97 -0.18
N TRP A 788 18.20 -17.64 0.01
CA TRP A 788 19.26 -17.03 0.81
C TRP A 788 19.23 -17.51 2.26
N ARG A 789 18.04 -17.56 2.87
CA ARG A 789 17.87 -18.04 4.25
C ARG A 789 18.15 -19.53 4.41
N ALA A 790 18.00 -20.32 3.35
CA ALA A 790 18.37 -21.73 3.32
C ALA A 790 19.88 -21.97 3.18
N GLY A 791 20.68 -20.91 3.04
CA GLY A 791 22.13 -21.00 2.91
C GLY A 791 22.63 -20.96 1.46
N SER A 792 21.74 -20.87 0.47
CA SER A 792 22.18 -20.65 -0.91
C SER A 792 22.81 -19.27 -1.05
N ARG A 793 23.92 -19.20 -1.77
CA ARG A 793 24.66 -17.95 -2.08
C ARG A 793 24.83 -17.78 -3.58
N ALA A 794 23.97 -18.42 -4.35
CA ALA A 794 24.05 -18.33 -5.78
C ALA A 794 23.83 -16.89 -6.26
N PRO A 795 24.64 -16.35 -7.17
CA PRO A 795 24.44 -15.00 -7.69
C PRO A 795 23.06 -14.86 -8.38
N PRO A 796 22.32 -13.75 -8.20
CA PRO A 796 22.67 -12.51 -7.49
C PRO A 796 22.03 -12.40 -6.08
N LEU A 797 22.03 -13.46 -5.26
CA LEU A 797 21.28 -13.52 -3.99
C LEU A 797 21.84 -12.70 -2.82
N ASP A 798 22.99 -12.01 -2.94
CA ASP A 798 23.69 -11.41 -1.79
C ASP A 798 23.50 -9.88 -1.61
N ASN A 799 22.68 -9.23 -2.44
CA ASN A 799 22.50 -7.77 -2.38
C ASN A 799 21.05 -7.38 -2.07
N TRP A 800 20.73 -7.30 -0.77
CA TRP A 800 19.40 -6.91 -0.30
C TRP A 800 18.98 -5.51 -0.78
N GLN A 801 19.93 -4.59 -1.04
CA GLN A 801 19.62 -3.25 -1.54
C GLN A 801 19.13 -3.24 -3.00
N ILE A 802 19.49 -4.26 -3.80
CA ILE A 802 18.92 -4.43 -5.15
C ILE A 802 17.47 -4.89 -5.03
N LEU A 803 17.21 -5.88 -4.17
CA LEU A 803 15.85 -6.37 -3.90
C LEU A 803 14.96 -5.26 -3.32
N GLU A 804 15.47 -4.48 -2.36
CA GLU A 804 14.76 -3.33 -1.78
C GLU A 804 14.37 -2.32 -2.87
N ARG A 805 15.32 -1.95 -3.75
CA ARG A 805 15.05 -1.04 -4.88
C ARG A 805 14.01 -1.61 -5.84
N HIS A 806 14.06 -2.90 -6.15
CA HIS A 806 13.04 -3.55 -6.98
C HIS A 806 11.66 -3.53 -6.33
N ILE A 807 11.55 -3.83 -5.03
CA ILE A 807 10.28 -3.79 -4.30
C ILE A 807 9.73 -2.35 -4.22
N LEU A 808 10.59 -1.37 -3.96
CA LEU A 808 10.18 0.04 -3.85
C LEU A 808 9.82 0.67 -5.20
N ALA A 809 10.43 0.21 -6.29
CA ALA A 809 10.11 0.66 -7.64
C ALA A 809 8.86 -0.03 -8.23
N TRP A 810 8.47 -1.19 -7.69
CA TRP A 810 7.26 -1.88 -8.11
C TRP A 810 6.02 -1.03 -7.82
N GLN A 811 5.13 -0.95 -8.80
CA GLN A 811 3.84 -0.29 -8.68
C GLN A 811 2.72 -1.28 -8.97
N PRO A 812 1.58 -1.18 -8.25
CA PRO A 812 0.41 -1.96 -8.57
C PRO A 812 -0.04 -1.76 -10.01
N GLN A 813 -0.39 -2.84 -10.69
CA GLN A 813 -0.98 -2.82 -12.02
C GLN A 813 -2.37 -3.43 -11.97
N LEU A 814 -3.35 -2.70 -12.51
CA LEU A 814 -4.66 -3.26 -12.82
C LEU A 814 -4.54 -3.96 -14.19
N THR A 815 -4.78 -5.26 -14.25
CA THR A 815 -4.96 -5.95 -15.53
C THR A 815 -6.43 -5.84 -15.95
N PRO A 816 -6.73 -5.62 -17.25
CA PRO A 816 -8.11 -5.59 -17.73
C PRO A 816 -8.77 -6.94 -17.42
N SER A 817 -9.76 -6.96 -16.52
CA SER A 817 -10.66 -8.09 -16.39
C SER A 817 -11.69 -7.98 -17.52
N ASP A 818 -12.05 -9.09 -18.17
CA ASP A 818 -13.07 -9.16 -19.24
C ASP A 818 -14.51 -8.82 -18.75
N GLY A 819 -14.66 -8.16 -17.59
CA GLY A 819 -15.93 -7.75 -17.01
C GLY A 819 -15.85 -6.35 -16.41
N VAL A 820 -16.99 -5.66 -16.38
CA VAL A 820 -17.16 -4.33 -15.76
C VAL A 820 -17.00 -4.48 -14.25
N GLU A 821 -15.77 -4.38 -13.75
CA GLU A 821 -15.48 -4.33 -12.33
C GLU A 821 -15.79 -2.93 -11.78
N SER A 822 -16.41 -2.85 -10.60
CA SER A 822 -16.70 -1.55 -9.98
C SER A 822 -15.40 -0.88 -9.54
N ALA A 823 -15.36 0.46 -9.55
CA ALA A 823 -14.23 1.22 -9.02
C ALA A 823 -13.83 0.75 -7.61
N THR A 824 -14.83 0.37 -6.80
CA THR A 824 -14.63 -0.22 -5.46
C THR A 824 -13.86 -1.53 -5.47
N GLY A 825 -14.17 -2.44 -6.40
CA GLY A 825 -13.42 -3.68 -6.58
C GLY A 825 -11.96 -3.42 -6.94
N CYS A 826 -11.73 -2.52 -7.90
CA CYS A 826 -10.38 -2.17 -8.35
C CYS A 826 -9.52 -1.56 -7.25
N VAL A 827 -10.01 -0.57 -6.49
CA VAL A 827 -9.22 0.03 -5.40
C VAL A 827 -8.92 -1.00 -4.31
N ALA A 828 -9.87 -1.87 -3.99
CA ALA A 828 -9.65 -2.95 -3.02
C ALA A 828 -8.57 -3.94 -3.48
N ARG A 829 -8.49 -4.25 -4.78
CA ARG A 829 -7.39 -5.03 -5.36
C ARG A 829 -6.04 -4.34 -5.20
N LEU A 830 -6.01 -3.05 -5.54
CA LEU A 830 -4.82 -2.23 -5.39
C LEU A 830 -4.33 -2.25 -3.94
N ALA A 831 -5.25 -2.15 -2.98
CA ALA A 831 -4.91 -2.22 -1.56
C ALA A 831 -4.27 -3.57 -1.16
N VAL A 832 -4.76 -4.70 -1.66
CA VAL A 832 -4.18 -6.02 -1.38
C VAL A 832 -2.80 -6.19 -2.03
N GLN A 833 -2.65 -5.83 -3.31
CA GLN A 833 -1.36 -5.92 -4.02
C GLN A 833 -0.32 -4.98 -3.40
N GLU A 834 -0.72 -3.77 -3.02
CA GLU A 834 0.16 -2.82 -2.36
C GLU A 834 0.52 -3.27 -0.93
N SER A 835 -0.40 -3.94 -0.24
CA SER A 835 -0.09 -4.59 1.02
C SER A 835 0.97 -5.68 0.85
N TRP A 836 0.99 -6.39 -0.30
CA TRP A 836 2.04 -7.36 -0.60
C TRP A 836 3.42 -6.72 -0.70
N ARG A 837 3.53 -5.52 -1.28
CA ARG A 837 4.80 -4.75 -1.31
C ARG A 837 5.36 -4.59 0.09
N HIS A 838 4.51 -4.24 1.05
CA HIS A 838 4.89 -4.10 2.46
C HIS A 838 5.17 -5.43 3.16
N VAL A 839 4.47 -6.51 2.82
CA VAL A 839 4.79 -7.86 3.30
C VAL A 839 6.20 -8.27 2.90
N VAL A 840 6.57 -8.07 1.63
CA VAL A 840 7.91 -8.42 1.13
C VAL A 840 8.98 -7.53 1.75
N LEU A 841 8.72 -6.24 1.97
CA LEU A 841 9.65 -5.37 2.71
C LEU A 841 9.88 -5.86 4.15
N ILE A 842 8.83 -6.27 4.87
CA ILE A 842 8.99 -6.85 6.22
C ILE A 842 9.86 -8.11 6.13
N TYR A 843 9.60 -8.98 5.17
CA TYR A 843 10.37 -10.22 5.01
C TYR A 843 11.83 -9.96 4.64
N LEU A 844 12.11 -9.00 3.75
CA LEU A 844 13.47 -8.58 3.39
C LEU A 844 14.22 -8.07 4.62
N TYR A 845 13.62 -7.12 5.36
CA TYR A 845 14.28 -6.51 6.51
C TYR A 845 14.52 -7.52 7.64
N MET A 846 13.50 -8.27 8.03
CA MET A 846 13.62 -9.19 9.16
C MET A 846 14.32 -10.50 8.79
N GLY A 847 14.15 -10.97 7.56
CA GLY A 847 14.64 -12.27 7.09
C GLY A 847 16.03 -12.24 6.46
N MET A 848 16.44 -11.12 5.83
CA MET A 848 17.73 -10.98 5.14
C MET A 848 18.61 -9.88 5.74
N CYS A 849 18.05 -8.74 6.15
CA CYS A 849 18.81 -7.72 6.89
C CYS A 849 18.96 -8.02 8.39
N GLU A 850 18.29 -9.07 8.87
CA GLU A 850 18.31 -9.54 10.27
C GLU A 850 17.93 -8.47 11.30
N VAL A 851 17.15 -7.46 10.90
CA VAL A 851 16.68 -6.43 11.83
C VAL A 851 15.46 -6.93 12.61
N SER A 852 15.29 -6.40 13.82
CA SER A 852 14.12 -6.75 14.66
C SER A 852 12.86 -5.98 14.25
N SER A 853 11.73 -6.39 14.82
CA SER A 853 10.45 -5.70 14.73
C SER A 853 10.51 -4.23 15.18
N HIS A 854 11.54 -3.77 15.89
CA HIS A 854 11.68 -2.36 16.28
C HIS A 854 12.20 -1.44 15.17
N ASP A 855 12.75 -2.00 14.08
CA ASP A 855 13.22 -1.19 12.96
C ASP A 855 12.09 -0.29 12.43
N SER A 856 12.41 0.99 12.21
CA SER A 856 11.43 1.98 11.81
C SER A 856 10.81 1.69 10.45
N ARG A 857 11.53 1.03 9.53
CA ARG A 857 11.07 0.60 8.21
C ARG A 857 10.08 -0.57 8.30
N VAL A 858 10.32 -1.50 9.23
CA VAL A 858 9.39 -2.58 9.55
C VAL A 858 8.09 -2.01 10.14
N GLN A 859 8.20 -1.13 11.13
CA GLN A 859 7.03 -0.49 11.74
C GLN A 859 6.26 0.42 10.77
N ALA A 860 6.95 1.07 9.82
CA ALA A 860 6.30 1.80 8.74
C ALA A 860 5.46 0.86 7.86
N SER A 861 6.02 -0.29 7.45
CA SER A 861 5.31 -1.27 6.63
C SER A 861 4.10 -1.88 7.34
N ILE A 862 4.16 -2.12 8.65
CA ILE A 862 3.00 -2.58 9.44
C ILE A 862 1.88 -1.54 9.45
N ARG A 863 2.22 -0.26 9.65
CA ARG A 863 1.22 0.82 9.61
C ARG A 863 0.53 0.87 8.25
N GLN A 864 1.29 0.70 7.17
CA GLN A 864 0.72 0.65 5.83
C GLN A 864 -0.19 -0.56 5.63
N ILE A 865 0.22 -1.77 6.04
CA ILE A 865 -0.65 -2.97 5.97
C ILE A 865 -1.94 -2.78 6.78
N ALA A 866 -1.85 -2.19 7.98
CA ALA A 866 -3.03 -1.93 8.80
C ALA A 866 -4.00 -0.95 8.11
N GLN A 867 -3.48 0.16 7.58
CA GLN A 867 -4.26 1.16 6.86
C GLN A 867 -4.93 0.58 5.60
N LEU A 868 -4.20 -0.19 4.80
CA LEU A 868 -4.74 -0.88 3.63
C LEU A 868 -5.77 -1.96 4.00
N GLY A 869 -5.57 -2.60 5.13
CA GLY A 869 -6.50 -3.59 5.68
C GLY A 869 -7.87 -2.99 5.99
N GLU A 870 -7.94 -1.73 6.42
CA GLU A 870 -9.19 -1.01 6.66
C GLU A 870 -9.98 -0.81 5.35
N THR A 871 -9.30 -0.51 4.23
CA THR A 871 -9.92 -0.37 2.89
C THR A 871 -10.68 -1.63 2.44
N VAL A 872 -10.27 -2.81 2.91
CA VAL A 872 -10.84 -4.12 2.53
C VAL A 872 -11.53 -4.86 3.68
N ALA A 873 -11.71 -4.20 4.83
CA ALA A 873 -12.21 -4.83 6.04
C ALA A 873 -13.61 -5.44 5.84
N ASP A 874 -14.51 -4.68 5.21
CA ASP A 874 -15.91 -5.04 5.00
C ASP A 874 -16.19 -5.57 3.58
N LEU A 875 -15.14 -5.85 2.80
CA LEU A 875 -15.25 -6.32 1.42
C LEU A 875 -14.89 -7.82 1.32
N PRO A 876 -15.55 -8.60 0.43
CA PRO A 876 -15.23 -10.02 0.22
C PRO A 876 -13.76 -10.28 -0.12
N ILE A 877 -13.13 -9.36 -0.87
CA ILE A 877 -11.71 -9.44 -1.26
C ILE A 877 -10.75 -9.40 -0.05
N GLY A 878 -11.23 -8.97 1.11
CA GLY A 878 -10.47 -8.96 2.35
C GLY A 878 -9.98 -10.35 2.80
N ILE A 879 -10.53 -11.45 2.26
CA ILE A 879 -10.05 -12.83 2.48
C ILE A 879 -8.61 -13.06 2.00
N HIS A 880 -8.11 -12.23 1.08
CA HIS A 880 -6.74 -12.33 0.57
C HIS A 880 -5.68 -11.74 1.53
N MET A 881 -6.11 -11.09 2.63
CA MET A 881 -5.22 -10.47 3.61
C MET A 881 -4.57 -11.45 4.62
N PHE A 882 -4.79 -12.77 4.47
CA PHE A 882 -4.27 -13.77 5.40
C PHE A 882 -2.76 -13.63 5.65
N THR A 883 -1.96 -13.64 4.59
CA THR A 883 -0.50 -13.58 4.70
C THR A 883 -0.05 -12.24 5.29
N HIS A 884 -0.72 -11.16 4.90
CA HIS A 884 -0.47 -9.82 5.44
C HIS A 884 -0.71 -9.78 6.96
N CYS A 885 -1.78 -10.41 7.45
CA CYS A 885 -2.04 -10.52 8.88
C CYS A 885 -0.98 -11.32 9.62
N VAL A 886 -0.50 -12.44 9.05
CA VAL A 886 0.60 -13.22 9.66
C VAL A 886 1.86 -12.36 9.78
N MET A 887 2.25 -11.69 8.69
CA MET A 887 3.49 -10.92 8.60
C MET A 887 3.45 -9.63 9.43
N ALA A 888 2.35 -8.89 9.39
CA ALA A 888 2.14 -7.74 10.26
C ALA A 888 2.07 -8.17 11.73
N GLY A 889 1.45 -9.31 12.00
CA GLY A 889 1.26 -9.86 13.35
C GLY A 889 2.57 -10.26 14.01
N MET A 890 3.44 -10.92 13.25
CA MET A 890 4.80 -11.27 13.69
C MET A 890 5.56 -10.06 14.23
N ALA A 891 5.43 -8.91 13.55
CA ALA A 891 6.16 -7.70 13.89
C ALA A 891 5.35 -6.67 14.71
N ALA A 892 4.12 -7.02 15.11
CA ALA A 892 3.21 -6.13 15.83
C ALA A 892 3.67 -5.86 17.27
N ARG A 893 3.85 -4.58 17.60
CA ARG A 893 4.26 -4.12 18.95
C ARG A 893 3.12 -3.59 19.79
N LEU A 894 2.14 -2.94 19.15
CA LEU A 894 1.00 -2.34 19.83
C LEU A 894 -0.09 -3.37 20.05
N GLU A 895 -0.61 -3.45 21.27
CA GLU A 895 -1.68 -4.39 21.61
C GLU A 895 -2.92 -4.19 20.75
N LYS A 896 -3.26 -2.92 20.42
CA LYS A 896 -4.33 -2.59 19.48
C LYS A 896 -4.17 -3.31 18.13
N HIS A 897 -2.95 -3.36 17.59
CA HIS A 897 -2.69 -4.05 16.31
C HIS A 897 -2.77 -5.57 16.48
N ARG A 898 -2.26 -6.11 17.59
CA ARG A 898 -2.31 -7.54 17.88
C ARG A 898 -3.76 -8.06 17.95
N VAL A 899 -4.64 -7.33 18.65
CA VAL A 899 -6.07 -7.66 18.75
C VAL A 899 -6.73 -7.66 17.36
N LEU A 900 -6.53 -6.59 16.58
CA LEU A 900 -7.12 -6.48 15.23
C LEU A 900 -6.65 -7.62 14.31
N ILE A 901 -5.35 -7.92 14.32
CA ILE A 901 -4.75 -8.99 13.52
C ILE A 901 -5.28 -10.35 13.95
N ARG A 902 -5.40 -10.58 15.26
CA ARG A 902 -5.95 -11.81 15.82
C ARG A 902 -7.39 -12.03 15.37
N GLU A 903 -8.25 -11.03 15.52
CA GLU A 903 -9.66 -11.10 15.10
C GLU A 903 -9.76 -11.38 13.59
N ARG A 904 -8.93 -10.71 12.80
CA ARG A 904 -8.88 -10.93 11.35
C ARG A 904 -8.43 -12.35 11.00
N LEU A 905 -7.37 -12.86 11.63
CA LEU A 905 -6.94 -14.25 11.45
C LEU A 905 -8.04 -15.25 11.84
N LEU A 906 -8.78 -15.00 12.91
CA LEU A 906 -9.91 -15.84 13.29
C LEU A 906 -11.07 -15.77 12.28
N SER A 907 -11.29 -14.62 11.62
CA SER A 907 -12.31 -14.49 10.56
C SER A 907 -12.02 -15.33 9.32
N PHE A 908 -10.75 -15.73 9.10
CA PHE A 908 -10.38 -16.66 8.02
C PHE A 908 -10.72 -18.13 8.35
N LYS A 909 -11.39 -18.39 9.46
CA LYS A 909 -11.87 -19.75 9.78
C LYS A 909 -12.85 -20.21 8.71
N GLY A 910 -12.49 -21.28 8.01
CA GLY A 910 -13.34 -21.85 6.95
C GLY A 910 -13.21 -21.14 5.60
N THR A 911 -12.42 -20.06 5.49
CA THR A 911 -12.09 -19.46 4.19
C THR A 911 -11.01 -20.32 3.52
N ARG A 912 -11.35 -20.95 2.39
CA ARG A 912 -10.49 -21.92 1.70
C ARG A 912 -9.76 -21.28 0.51
N VAL A 913 -9.31 -20.05 0.71
CA VAL A 913 -8.58 -19.29 -0.33
C VAL A 913 -7.10 -19.65 -0.30
N TRP A 914 -6.54 -19.78 0.90
CA TRP A 914 -5.11 -20.03 1.16
C TRP A 914 -4.83 -21.50 1.53
N LEU A 915 -3.56 -21.90 1.44
CA LEU A 915 -3.06 -23.19 1.97
C LEU A 915 -3.24 -23.32 3.49
N PHE A 916 -3.44 -22.21 4.19
CA PHE A 916 -3.27 -22.14 5.63
C PHE A 916 -4.54 -21.65 6.31
N ARG A 917 -4.71 -22.04 7.57
CA ARG A 917 -5.86 -21.65 8.39
C ARG A 917 -5.48 -20.52 9.33
N GLY A 918 -6.24 -19.45 9.28
CA GLY A 918 -6.13 -18.31 10.18
C GLY A 918 -5.99 -18.66 11.67
N PRO A 919 -6.87 -19.52 12.24
CA PRO A 919 -6.79 -19.89 13.67
C PRO A 919 -5.46 -20.52 14.10
N GLN A 920 -4.79 -21.29 13.25
CA GLN A 920 -3.50 -21.92 13.58
C GLN A 920 -2.40 -20.86 13.69
N PHE A 921 -2.36 -19.89 12.77
CA PHE A 921 -1.39 -18.79 12.84
C PHE A 921 -1.71 -17.80 13.95
N SER A 922 -2.97 -17.65 14.34
CA SER A 922 -3.33 -16.92 15.56
C SER A 922 -2.66 -17.53 16.80
N GLN A 923 -2.57 -18.86 16.89
CA GLN A 923 -1.89 -19.53 18.01
C GLN A 923 -0.36 -19.35 17.95
N VAL A 924 0.23 -19.41 16.76
CA VAL A 924 1.67 -19.12 16.55
C VAL A 924 2.01 -17.71 17.03
N LEU A 925 1.20 -16.72 16.64
CA LEU A 925 1.40 -15.34 17.04
C LEU A 925 1.12 -15.11 18.53
N GLU A 926 0.12 -15.76 19.12
CA GLU A 926 -0.11 -15.71 20.56
C GLU A 926 1.08 -16.28 21.35
N HIS A 927 1.67 -17.39 20.91
CA HIS A 927 2.90 -17.94 21.49
C HIS A 927 4.04 -16.91 21.41
N LEU A 928 4.24 -16.29 20.24
CA LEU A 928 5.26 -15.26 20.02
C LEU A 928 5.06 -14.03 20.92
N TRP A 929 3.83 -13.52 20.97
CA TRP A 929 3.47 -12.31 21.72
C TRP A 929 3.51 -12.48 23.23
N ARG A 930 3.26 -13.70 23.74
CA ARG A 930 3.37 -14.03 25.16
C ARG A 930 4.79 -14.43 25.59
N GLY A 931 5.60 -14.91 24.64
CA GLY A 931 7.00 -15.23 24.83
C GLY A 931 7.89 -14.01 24.59
N VAL A 932 8.79 -14.14 23.61
CA VAL A 932 9.81 -13.14 23.26
C VAL A 932 9.25 -11.76 22.89
N GLY A 933 8.02 -11.69 22.39
CA GLY A 933 7.34 -10.43 22.05
C GLY A 933 6.52 -9.82 23.19
N ALA A 934 6.62 -10.32 24.42
CA ALA A 934 5.86 -9.80 25.56
C ALA A 934 6.06 -8.30 25.77
N GLY A 935 4.98 -7.57 26.07
CA GLY A 935 5.03 -6.12 26.27
C GLY A 935 5.45 -5.31 25.02
N GLY A 936 5.42 -5.91 23.83
CA GLY A 936 5.85 -5.25 22.60
C GLY A 936 7.38 -5.26 22.40
N ALA A 937 8.10 -6.17 23.06
CA ALA A 937 9.53 -6.40 22.94
C ALA A 937 9.99 -6.74 21.50
N PRO A 938 11.27 -6.49 21.15
CA PRO A 938 11.79 -6.73 19.82
C PRO A 938 11.76 -8.21 19.49
N VAL A 939 11.34 -8.52 18.26
CA VAL A 939 11.18 -9.88 17.76
C VAL A 939 11.91 -10.00 16.43
N THR A 940 12.67 -11.07 16.24
CA THR A 940 13.36 -11.38 14.98
C THR A 940 12.56 -12.36 14.13
N TRP A 941 12.99 -12.59 12.89
CA TRP A 941 12.41 -13.66 12.07
C TRP A 941 12.61 -15.05 12.72
N ASP A 942 13.77 -15.32 13.31
CA ASP A 942 14.05 -16.62 13.92
C ASP A 942 13.21 -16.87 15.18
N ASP A 943 12.85 -15.81 15.91
CA ASP A 943 11.88 -15.88 17.01
C ASP A 943 10.49 -16.35 16.55
N TYR A 944 10.05 -15.82 15.39
CA TYR A 944 8.84 -16.27 14.74
C TYR A 944 8.93 -17.73 14.32
N VAL A 945 10.03 -18.14 13.69
CA VAL A 945 10.25 -19.54 13.29
C VAL A 945 10.23 -20.47 14.51
N ARG A 946 10.88 -20.10 15.62
CA ARG A 946 10.84 -20.87 16.88
C ARG A 946 9.42 -21.01 17.42
N SER A 947 8.64 -19.93 17.43
CA SER A 947 7.24 -19.97 17.86
C SER A 947 6.37 -20.81 16.93
N ARG A 948 6.61 -20.73 15.62
CA ARG A 948 5.96 -21.57 14.62
C ARG A 948 6.29 -23.03 14.88
N CYS A 949 7.54 -23.40 15.09
CA CYS A 949 7.94 -24.79 15.37
C CYS A 949 7.33 -25.33 16.67
N ALA A 950 7.16 -24.47 17.69
CA ALA A 950 6.55 -24.87 18.97
C ALA A 950 5.05 -25.20 18.81
N VAL A 951 4.34 -24.48 17.94
CA VAL A 951 2.89 -24.65 17.73
C VAL A 951 2.58 -25.63 16.57
N ILE A 952 3.42 -25.64 15.55
CA ILE A 952 3.30 -26.43 14.31
C ILE A 952 4.65 -27.13 14.04
N PRO A 953 4.90 -28.31 14.64
CA PRO A 953 6.13 -29.06 14.42
C PRO A 953 6.12 -29.70 13.02
N LEU A 954 7.11 -29.36 12.17
CA LEU A 954 7.25 -29.83 10.78
C LEU A 954 8.52 -30.64 10.54
#